data_AF-A0A1F8QEA5-F1
#
_entry.id   AF-A0A1F8QEA5-F1
#
_cell.length_a   1.000
_cell.length_b   1.000
_cell.length_c   1.000
_cell.angle_alpha   90.00
_cell.angle_beta   90.00
_cell.angle_gamma   90.00
#
_symmetry.space_group_name_H-M   'P 1'
#
loop_
_entity.id
_entity.type
_entity.pdbx_description
1 polymer ?
#
loop_
_entity_poly.entity_id
_entity_poly.type
_entity_poly.pdbx_seq_one_letter_code
_entity_poly.pdbx_strand_id
1 'polypeptide(L)'
;MRNIQTEILVIGGGATGSGVARDLAMRGFKTLLVEKGDLTHGTTGRYHGLLHSGGRYAVKDPQAARECIAENRILRRILPQCIEESGGFFVVTPWDDPSYAPRFVAGCKQAGIPVEEISVRQMLREEPLLNPEIRQCFRVPDAAADSFRAADLNAESARLHGAQILKYHKVNQLLRAGNRIVGASCQDLVGDEPVTIHADMVVNASGAWAGQIASSVGLHVQVIPGKGVMIAVSRRIVNTIINRCKMPSDGDILVPIHTVTVIGTTDVKVDDPDHFAIDQWEVHLLLEEGEKIVPGFKEMRMLRAWAGVRPLYQETSVGDTRDVTRSYVLLDHAVRDGLEGLVTITSGKWTTYRKMAEGTADLVGQKLGTQRACRTHLEPLPEAHAGQLYLGAPLNHIEKDRLYHQIICECELATVKDVTDAITRGQAKTIDDIRRDARVGMGPCQGGFCTYRVAGLLHQLRRPAMEDANYVKDTNLALREFLHERWKGLLPILWGQQLRQERLDELIYLSLLNADHLPGQRTSALTAELYLPGTQSTPEVEQPPPKRTKPFSSVPNQSKIEAEILVVGAGISGLSAAWSAVERGRRVRVIAKGRGSLYWHAGCIDVLGYSQLQGEEPVESPLAALQELIHDNPDHPYAMAGIDTIKTSLNAFQDLCLASDYPLHGSIERNWLLPSALGGPRPTCLAPETMIAGDLRKTEPMLIINFAGFHDFYPELIADNLSIQGKPAIGLTIEVPELPQHSILTGRVLAEAFDKVEFRQIISQAIRTQADEYLHGSAIRLGLPAVLGVDHPVENKSYLEETLGVPVFEIPPLPASIPGIR
;
A
#
# COMPACT_ATOMS: atom_id res chain seq x y z
N MET A 1 21.03 -25.91 -8.17
CA MET A 1 21.78 -25.25 -7.07
C MET A 1 22.79 -24.32 -7.68
N ARG A 2 22.54 -23.02 -7.56
CA ARG A 2 23.39 -21.96 -8.13
C ARG A 2 24.53 -21.64 -7.16
N ASN A 3 25.76 -21.51 -7.66
CA ASN A 3 26.94 -21.19 -6.86
C ASN A 3 27.45 -19.78 -7.19
N ILE A 4 27.71 -18.96 -6.17
CA ILE A 4 28.22 -17.59 -6.29
C ILE A 4 29.50 -17.46 -5.45
N GLN A 5 30.49 -16.72 -5.96
CA GLN A 5 31.71 -16.38 -5.24
C GLN A 5 31.83 -14.87 -5.08
N THR A 6 32.21 -14.42 -3.90
CA THR A 6 32.43 -13.01 -3.55
C THR A 6 33.58 -12.91 -2.57
N GLU A 7 34.17 -11.73 -2.38
CA GLU A 7 35.16 -11.52 -1.32
C GLU A 7 34.43 -11.31 0.01
N ILE A 8 33.39 -10.48 0.01
CA ILE A 8 32.58 -10.18 1.19
C ILE A 8 31.10 -10.46 0.90
N LEU A 9 30.46 -11.20 1.80
CA LEU A 9 29.02 -11.39 1.83
C LEU A 9 28.41 -10.56 2.98
N VAL A 10 27.52 -9.63 2.66
CA VAL A 10 26.73 -8.85 3.62
C VAL A 10 25.32 -9.41 3.69
N ILE A 11 24.87 -9.77 4.90
CA ILE A 11 23.53 -10.34 5.13
C ILE A 11 22.62 -9.27 5.73
N GLY A 12 21.57 -8.88 5.01
CA GLY A 12 20.57 -7.89 5.40
C GLY A 12 20.63 -6.61 4.57
N GLY A 13 19.51 -6.21 3.98
CA GLY A 13 19.32 -5.03 3.13
C GLY A 13 18.62 -3.85 3.81
N GLY A 14 18.71 -3.75 5.13
CA GLY A 14 18.34 -2.55 5.88
C GLY A 14 19.41 -1.45 5.80
N ALA A 15 19.20 -0.32 6.47
CA ALA A 15 20.13 0.82 6.44
C ALA A 15 21.57 0.46 6.83
N THR A 16 21.74 -0.43 7.82
CA THR A 16 23.07 -0.91 8.23
C THR A 16 23.75 -1.68 7.11
N GLY A 17 23.10 -2.69 6.55
CA GLY A 17 23.71 -3.55 5.54
C GLY A 17 23.93 -2.86 4.20
N SER A 18 23.00 -2.01 3.76
CA SER A 18 23.20 -1.21 2.53
C SER A 18 24.31 -0.18 2.70
N GLY A 19 24.42 0.45 3.88
CA GLY A 19 25.55 1.33 4.22
C GLY A 19 26.90 0.60 4.25
N VAL A 20 26.95 -0.59 4.86
CA VAL A 20 28.16 -1.44 4.89
C VAL A 20 28.57 -1.85 3.48
N ALA A 21 27.62 -2.34 2.68
CA ALA A 21 27.90 -2.76 1.31
C ALA A 21 28.40 -1.60 0.45
N ARG A 22 27.83 -0.39 0.62
CA ARG A 22 28.32 0.82 -0.02
C ARG A 22 29.76 1.13 0.36
N ASP A 23 30.08 1.18 1.65
CA ASP A 23 31.44 1.54 2.10
C ASP A 23 32.48 0.51 1.62
N LEU A 24 32.21 -0.79 1.78
CA LEU A 24 33.08 -1.85 1.31
C LEU A 24 33.33 -1.77 -0.21
N ALA A 25 32.28 -1.56 -1.00
CA ALA A 25 32.40 -1.42 -2.45
C ALA A 25 33.18 -0.17 -2.85
N MET A 26 32.96 0.97 -2.18
CA MET A 26 33.73 2.21 -2.38
C MET A 26 35.22 2.04 -2.05
N ARG A 27 35.52 1.16 -1.09
CA ARG A 27 36.89 0.74 -0.77
C ARG A 27 37.41 -0.33 -1.74
N GLY A 28 36.66 -0.75 -2.76
CA GLY A 28 37.13 -1.65 -3.82
C GLY A 28 37.08 -3.14 -3.49
N PHE A 29 36.33 -3.55 -2.45
CA PHE A 29 36.11 -4.96 -2.14
C PHE A 29 34.99 -5.54 -3.01
N LYS A 30 35.15 -6.79 -3.47
CA LYS A 30 34.07 -7.50 -4.19
C LYS A 30 32.98 -7.88 -3.20
N THR A 31 31.92 -7.08 -3.19
CA THR A 31 30.87 -7.16 -2.16
C THR A 31 29.57 -7.66 -2.76
N LEU A 32 28.95 -8.63 -2.08
CA LEU A 32 27.62 -9.14 -2.39
C LEU A 32 26.72 -8.94 -1.18
N LEU A 33 25.60 -8.24 -1.35
CA LEU A 33 24.55 -8.14 -0.35
C LEU A 33 23.40 -9.08 -0.68
N VAL A 34 22.88 -9.78 0.34
CA VAL A 34 21.65 -10.57 0.24
C VAL A 34 20.60 -10.06 1.23
N GLU A 35 19.35 -9.96 0.79
CA GLU A 35 18.19 -9.56 1.60
C GLU A 35 17.05 -10.56 1.40
N LYS A 36 16.37 -10.98 2.48
CA LYS A 36 15.30 -11.98 2.42
C LYS A 36 14.03 -11.47 1.74
N GLY A 37 13.77 -10.16 1.78
CA GLY A 37 12.68 -9.52 1.05
C GLY A 37 13.19 -8.48 0.04
N ASP A 38 12.46 -7.39 -0.10
CA ASP A 38 12.95 -6.19 -0.75
C ASP A 38 13.86 -5.37 0.19
N LEU A 39 14.59 -4.38 -0.33
CA LEU A 39 15.36 -3.47 0.52
C LEU A 39 14.43 -2.79 1.51
N THR A 40 14.93 -2.56 2.74
CA THR A 40 14.17 -2.03 3.87
C THR A 40 12.97 -2.84 4.36
N HIS A 41 12.76 -4.08 3.87
CA HIS A 41 11.64 -4.92 4.30
C HIS A 41 11.59 -5.16 5.82
N GLY A 42 12.69 -5.02 6.54
CA GLY A 42 12.76 -5.11 8.01
C GLY A 42 12.43 -3.79 8.74
N THR A 43 13.14 -3.55 9.84
CA THR A 43 12.92 -2.41 10.75
C THR A 43 13.11 -1.04 10.08
N THR A 44 14.04 -0.93 9.12
CA THR A 44 14.32 0.33 8.41
C THR A 44 13.10 0.88 7.69
N GLY A 45 12.29 0.03 7.04
CA GLY A 45 11.06 0.45 6.37
C GLY A 45 9.85 0.55 7.30
N ARG A 46 10.03 0.29 8.61
CA ARG A 46 8.97 0.23 9.62
C ARG A 46 9.28 1.10 10.83
N TYR A 47 9.96 2.23 10.64
CA TYR A 47 10.07 3.28 11.65
C TYR A 47 9.27 4.52 11.21
N HIS A 48 9.13 5.49 12.10
CA HIS A 48 8.38 6.73 11.82
C HIS A 48 9.05 7.73 10.87
N GLY A 49 10.25 7.48 10.34
CA GLY A 49 10.91 8.39 9.38
C GLY A 49 11.69 9.56 9.99
N LEU A 50 12.08 9.48 11.26
CA LEU A 50 12.77 10.56 11.97
C LEU A 50 14.30 10.54 11.74
N LEU A 51 14.85 11.64 11.22
CA LEU A 51 16.26 12.01 11.36
C LEU A 51 16.44 12.89 12.61
N HIS A 52 16.72 12.29 13.75
CA HIS A 52 16.81 13.01 15.02
C HIS A 52 18.16 13.70 15.22
N SER A 53 18.14 14.86 15.84
CA SER A 53 19.31 15.60 16.36
C SER A 53 20.01 14.89 17.52
N GLY A 54 19.34 13.94 18.17
CA GLY A 54 19.83 13.28 19.39
C GLY A 54 19.28 13.89 20.68
N GLY A 55 18.39 14.89 20.60
CA GLY A 55 17.79 15.55 21.77
C GLY A 55 17.17 14.57 22.77
N ARG A 56 16.54 13.50 22.29
CA ARG A 56 15.97 12.42 23.12
C ARG A 56 17.00 11.75 24.05
N TYR A 57 18.26 11.70 23.64
CA TYR A 57 19.37 11.07 24.37
C TYR A 57 20.18 12.06 25.20
N ALA A 58 20.00 13.37 25.00
CA ALA A 58 20.87 14.41 25.54
C ALA A 58 21.07 14.35 27.06
N VAL A 59 20.07 13.85 27.80
CA VAL A 59 20.12 13.72 29.27
C VAL A 59 20.64 12.35 29.73
N LYS A 60 20.25 11.25 29.06
CA LYS A 60 20.54 9.87 29.49
C LYS A 60 21.83 9.29 28.89
N ASP A 61 22.15 9.69 27.66
CA ASP A 61 23.30 9.20 26.89
C ASP A 61 23.91 10.34 26.04
N PRO A 62 24.71 11.22 26.66
CA PRO A 62 25.33 12.35 25.95
C PRO A 62 26.29 11.93 24.85
N GLN A 63 26.87 10.72 24.92
CA GLN A 63 27.72 10.20 23.86
C GLN A 63 26.89 9.89 22.61
N ALA A 64 25.81 9.12 22.75
CA ALA A 64 24.91 8.87 21.65
C ALA A 64 24.36 10.19 21.09
N ALA A 65 23.99 11.15 21.95
CA ALA A 65 23.52 12.47 21.51
C ALA A 65 24.56 13.20 20.61
N ARG A 66 25.84 13.20 20.98
CA ARG A 66 26.93 13.79 20.18
C ARG A 66 27.11 13.10 18.82
N GLU A 67 27.03 11.77 18.80
CA GLU A 67 27.14 11.00 17.56
C GLU A 67 25.96 11.27 16.63
N CYS A 68 24.75 11.36 17.20
CA CYS A 68 23.53 11.65 16.45
C CYS A 68 23.62 13.00 15.77
N ILE A 69 23.99 14.08 16.47
CA ILE A 69 24.08 15.41 15.85
C ILE A 69 25.19 15.52 14.81
N ALA A 70 26.30 14.80 15.00
CA ALA A 70 27.38 14.75 14.02
C ALA A 70 26.92 14.07 12.72
N GLU A 71 26.32 12.88 12.83
CA GLU A 71 25.81 12.15 11.67
C GLU A 71 24.62 12.86 11.04
N ASN A 72 23.72 13.46 11.81
CA ASN A 72 22.61 14.28 11.34
C ASN A 72 23.07 15.45 10.43
N ARG A 73 24.22 16.07 10.71
CA ARG A 73 24.85 17.06 9.82
C ARG A 73 25.51 16.43 8.59
N ILE A 74 26.06 15.23 8.71
CA ILE A 74 26.66 14.50 7.58
C ILE A 74 25.56 14.05 6.61
N LEU A 75 24.52 13.38 7.10
CA LEU A 75 23.42 12.85 6.29
C LEU A 75 22.75 13.96 5.48
N ARG A 76 22.47 15.14 6.07
CA ARG A 76 21.96 16.31 5.33
C ARG A 76 22.79 16.72 4.12
N ARG A 77 24.11 16.50 4.17
CA ARG A 77 25.03 16.83 3.05
C ARG A 77 25.10 15.71 2.02
N ILE A 78 25.06 14.45 2.47
CA ILE A 78 25.29 13.31 1.57
C ILE A 78 24.00 12.72 0.98
N LEU A 79 22.83 12.94 1.58
CA LEU A 79 21.52 12.51 1.03
C LEU A 79 20.42 13.59 1.20
N PRO A 80 20.62 14.82 0.71
CA PRO A 80 19.60 15.88 0.80
C PRO A 80 18.25 15.47 0.17
N GLN A 81 18.28 14.71 -0.92
CA GLN A 81 17.11 14.20 -1.67
C GLN A 81 16.25 13.20 -0.90
N CYS A 82 16.73 12.72 0.26
CA CYS A 82 15.99 11.85 1.16
C CYS A 82 15.58 12.57 2.45
N ILE A 83 15.91 13.86 2.62
CA ILE A 83 15.69 14.60 3.87
C ILE A 83 14.82 15.82 3.58
N GLU A 84 13.71 15.92 4.30
CA GLU A 84 12.88 17.11 4.36
C GLU A 84 13.22 17.91 5.61
N GLU A 85 13.60 19.17 5.45
CA GLU A 85 13.96 20.08 6.55
C GLU A 85 12.73 20.56 7.33
N SER A 86 12.08 19.64 8.02
CA SER A 86 10.91 19.90 8.86
C SER A 86 11.25 20.66 10.15
N GLY A 87 12.51 20.58 10.62
CA GLY A 87 12.86 20.94 11.99
C GLY A 87 12.22 20.03 13.03
N GLY A 88 12.49 20.30 14.32
CA GLY A 88 11.87 19.62 15.43
C GLY A 88 11.57 20.53 16.61
N PHE A 89 10.47 20.24 17.31
CA PHE A 89 10.08 20.81 18.58
C PHE A 89 10.11 19.76 19.69
N PHE A 90 10.62 20.16 20.84
CA PHE A 90 10.46 19.47 22.11
C PHE A 90 9.48 20.28 22.96
N VAL A 91 8.26 19.79 23.15
CA VAL A 91 7.17 20.50 23.83
C VAL A 91 6.90 19.95 25.22
N VAL A 92 6.68 20.83 26.19
CA VAL A 92 6.25 20.45 27.55
C VAL A 92 4.73 20.59 27.63
N THR A 93 4.02 19.46 27.59
CA THR A 93 2.54 19.44 27.70
C THR A 93 2.10 19.63 29.16
N PRO A 94 0.81 19.92 29.44
CA PRO A 94 0.28 20.02 30.81
C PRO A 94 0.52 18.80 31.70
N TRP A 95 0.65 17.62 31.10
CA TRP A 95 0.86 16.33 31.77
C TRP A 95 2.34 15.99 31.99
N ASP A 96 3.26 16.81 31.49
CA ASP A 96 4.69 16.58 31.61
C ASP A 96 5.29 17.23 32.85
N ASP A 97 6.32 16.59 33.40
CA ASP A 97 7.12 17.15 34.49
C ASP A 97 7.94 18.35 33.97
N PRO A 98 7.64 19.59 34.40
CA PRO A 98 8.35 20.77 33.94
C PRO A 98 9.82 20.79 34.38
N SER A 99 10.22 20.00 35.39
CA SER A 99 11.60 19.94 35.88
C SER A 99 12.58 19.31 34.87
N TYR A 100 12.06 18.63 33.85
CA TYR A 100 12.88 17.99 32.82
C TYR A 100 13.49 18.99 31.82
N ALA A 101 12.77 20.07 31.49
CA ALA A 101 13.18 21.02 30.46
C ALA A 101 14.56 21.67 30.71
N PRO A 102 14.91 22.14 31.91
CA PRO A 102 16.26 22.65 32.20
C PRO A 102 17.36 21.62 31.97
N ARG A 103 17.12 20.35 32.33
CA ARG A 103 18.07 19.24 32.12
C ARG A 103 18.25 18.94 30.65
N PHE A 104 17.15 18.94 29.89
CA PHE A 104 17.16 18.76 28.44
C PHE A 104 18.02 19.83 27.76
N VAL A 105 17.79 21.11 28.05
CA VAL A 105 18.56 22.22 27.48
C VAL A 105 20.05 22.10 27.82
N ALA A 106 20.38 21.79 29.07
CA ALA A 106 21.77 21.58 29.50
C ALA A 106 22.43 20.41 28.76
N GLY A 107 21.73 19.28 28.65
CA GLY A 107 22.20 18.10 27.91
C GLY A 107 22.43 18.40 26.42
N CYS A 108 21.51 19.11 25.77
CA CYS A 108 21.65 19.51 24.37
C CYS A 108 22.89 20.38 24.16
N LYS A 109 23.11 21.38 25.03
CA LYS A 109 24.32 22.21 25.00
C LYS A 109 25.59 21.38 25.17
N GLN A 110 25.62 20.45 26.12
CA GLN A 110 26.76 19.56 26.36
C GLN A 110 27.04 18.62 25.17
N ALA A 111 25.99 18.20 24.45
CA ALA A 111 26.10 17.36 23.27
C ALA A 111 26.38 18.14 21.98
N GLY A 112 26.40 19.48 22.02
CA GLY A 112 26.58 20.32 20.82
C GLY A 112 25.38 20.34 19.89
N ILE A 113 24.18 20.06 20.42
CA ILE A 113 22.90 20.14 19.72
C ILE A 113 22.39 21.59 19.82
N PRO A 114 22.20 22.29 18.68
CA PRO A 114 21.50 23.56 18.66
C PRO A 114 20.12 23.42 19.30
N VAL A 115 19.86 24.20 20.35
CA VAL A 115 18.58 24.23 21.06
C VAL A 115 18.19 25.67 21.32
N GLU A 116 16.97 26.04 20.93
CA GLU A 116 16.41 27.38 21.09
C GLU A 116 15.04 27.27 21.76
N GLU A 117 14.83 27.95 22.89
CA GLU A 117 13.49 28.07 23.46
C GLU A 117 12.68 29.10 22.66
N ILE A 118 11.54 28.68 22.13
CA ILE A 118 10.63 29.55 21.38
C ILE A 118 9.35 29.79 22.19
N SER A 119 8.74 30.96 22.01
CA SER A 119 7.49 31.27 22.69
C SER A 119 6.35 30.34 22.23
N VAL A 120 5.42 30.01 23.14
CA VAL A 120 4.20 29.24 22.81
C VAL A 120 3.41 29.89 21.68
N ARG A 121 3.37 31.24 21.64
CA ARG A 121 2.73 32.00 20.56
C ARG A 121 3.39 31.77 19.21
N GLN A 122 4.72 31.70 19.17
CA GLN A 122 5.45 31.39 17.93
C GLN A 122 5.21 29.94 17.51
N MET A 123 5.31 29.00 18.46
CA MET A 123 5.01 27.59 18.21
C MET A 123 3.62 27.39 17.60
N LEU A 124 2.57 27.97 18.18
CA LEU A 124 1.20 27.88 17.66
C LEU A 124 0.99 28.63 16.33
N ARG A 125 1.86 29.58 15.99
CA ARG A 125 1.84 30.23 14.67
C ARG A 125 2.39 29.29 13.60
N GLU A 126 3.43 28.54 13.92
CA GLU A 126 4.07 27.57 13.01
C GLU A 126 3.26 26.27 12.93
N GLU A 127 2.69 25.81 14.05
CA GLU A 127 1.91 24.58 14.18
C GLU A 127 0.57 24.83 14.90
N PRO A 128 -0.46 25.33 14.18
CA PRO A 128 -1.71 25.79 14.79
C PRO A 128 -2.57 24.71 15.44
N LEU A 129 -2.33 23.43 15.12
CA LEU A 129 -3.08 22.30 15.69
C LEU A 129 -2.49 21.79 17.00
N LEU A 130 -1.31 22.27 17.42
CA LEU A 130 -0.74 21.87 18.70
C LEU A 130 -1.61 22.32 19.88
N ASN A 131 -1.53 21.55 20.96
CA ASN A 131 -2.27 21.83 22.18
C ASN A 131 -1.91 23.24 22.72
N PRO A 132 -2.89 24.16 22.84
CA PRO A 132 -2.65 25.52 23.31
C PRO A 132 -2.22 25.60 24.78
N GLU A 133 -2.39 24.53 25.55
CA GLU A 133 -1.96 24.43 26.95
C GLU A 133 -0.48 24.01 27.11
N ILE A 134 0.24 23.77 26.02
CA ILE A 134 1.70 23.54 26.05
C ILE A 134 2.40 24.72 26.73
N ARG A 135 3.26 24.41 27.70
CA ARG A 135 3.89 25.40 28.58
C ARG A 135 5.19 25.96 28.03
N GLN A 136 5.98 25.12 27.36
CA GLN A 136 7.30 25.46 26.81
C GLN A 136 7.55 24.69 25.52
N CYS A 137 8.37 25.26 24.63
CA CYS A 137 8.75 24.65 23.37
C CYS A 137 10.22 24.94 23.05
N PHE A 138 10.97 23.91 22.66
CA PHE A 138 12.38 24.02 22.28
C PHE A 138 12.59 23.52 20.86
N ARG A 139 13.12 24.38 19.98
CA ARG A 139 13.50 24.02 18.62
C ARG A 139 14.85 23.31 18.59
N VAL A 140 14.92 22.24 17.81
CA VAL A 140 16.14 21.45 17.55
C VAL A 140 16.23 21.08 16.05
N PRO A 141 17.42 20.75 15.53
CA PRO A 141 17.60 20.41 14.12
C PRO A 141 17.23 18.95 13.81
N ASP A 142 16.04 18.52 14.19
CA ASP A 142 15.46 17.27 13.66
C ASP A 142 15.01 17.49 12.19
N ALA A 143 14.83 16.40 11.45
CA ALA A 143 14.29 16.42 10.10
C ALA A 143 13.52 15.12 9.79
N ALA A 144 12.61 15.18 8.83
CA ALA A 144 11.93 14.01 8.30
C ALA A 144 12.82 13.36 7.22
N ALA A 145 12.81 12.03 7.15
CA ALA A 145 13.66 11.27 6.25
C ALA A 145 12.88 10.17 5.53
N ASP A 146 13.15 10.02 4.24
CA ASP A 146 12.68 8.92 3.41
C ASP A 146 13.70 7.78 3.44
N SER A 147 13.46 6.80 4.30
CA SER A 147 14.35 5.65 4.46
C SER A 147 14.32 4.67 3.30
N PHE A 148 13.21 4.60 2.56
CA PHE A 148 13.09 3.72 1.39
C PHE A 148 14.10 4.19 0.36
N ARG A 149 13.96 5.45 -0.07
CA ARG A 149 14.85 6.08 -1.01
C ARG A 149 16.31 6.08 -0.54
N ALA A 150 16.56 6.33 0.75
CA ALA A 150 17.93 6.32 1.27
C ALA A 150 18.61 4.95 1.16
N ALA A 151 17.88 3.85 1.41
CA ALA A 151 18.45 2.51 1.30
C ALA A 151 18.70 2.11 -0.17
N ASP A 152 17.77 2.45 -1.06
CA ASP A 152 17.91 2.18 -2.50
C ASP A 152 19.09 2.92 -3.09
N LEU A 153 19.25 4.21 -2.74
CA LEU A 153 20.39 5.01 -3.21
C LEU A 153 21.72 4.56 -2.61
N ASN A 154 21.73 3.99 -1.39
CA ASN A 154 22.93 3.33 -0.88
C ASN A 154 23.27 2.06 -1.68
N ALA A 155 22.26 1.24 -2.00
CA ALA A 155 22.45 0.04 -2.81
C ALA A 155 22.86 0.37 -4.26
N GLU A 156 22.29 1.42 -4.85
CA GLU A 156 22.70 1.94 -6.16
C GLU A 156 24.14 2.45 -6.12
N SER A 157 24.50 3.24 -5.11
CA SER A 157 25.89 3.70 -4.91
C SER A 157 26.85 2.51 -4.79
N ALA A 158 26.47 1.44 -4.08
CA ALA A 158 27.25 0.22 -3.99
C ALA A 158 27.39 -0.48 -5.35
N ARG A 159 26.30 -0.59 -6.14
CA ARG A 159 26.32 -1.17 -7.49
C ARG A 159 27.22 -0.38 -8.45
N LEU A 160 27.19 0.95 -8.39
CA LEU A 160 28.08 1.82 -9.17
C LEU A 160 29.56 1.58 -8.84
N HIS A 161 29.86 1.11 -7.62
CA HIS A 161 31.20 0.69 -7.20
C HIS A 161 31.46 -0.82 -7.36
N GLY A 162 30.60 -1.53 -8.10
CA GLY A 162 30.80 -2.94 -8.47
C GLY A 162 30.22 -3.97 -7.49
N ALA A 163 29.45 -3.55 -6.49
CA ALA A 163 28.73 -4.49 -5.61
C ALA A 163 27.57 -5.18 -6.35
N GLN A 164 27.27 -6.40 -5.92
CA GLN A 164 26.03 -7.10 -6.30
C GLN A 164 25.04 -7.05 -5.16
N ILE A 165 23.75 -6.89 -5.47
CA ILE A 165 22.67 -6.80 -4.49
C ILE A 165 21.57 -7.78 -4.93
N LEU A 166 21.34 -8.82 -4.13
CA LEU A 166 20.33 -9.84 -4.39
C LEU A 166 19.20 -9.71 -3.37
N LYS A 167 18.06 -9.25 -3.86
CA LYS A 167 16.79 -9.20 -3.11
C LYS A 167 16.13 -10.58 -3.12
N TYR A 168 15.24 -10.84 -2.17
CA TYR A 168 14.52 -12.11 -2.05
C TYR A 168 15.42 -13.36 -1.93
N HIS A 169 16.62 -13.20 -1.39
CA HIS A 169 17.57 -14.28 -1.11
C HIS A 169 17.68 -14.47 0.40
N LYS A 170 16.90 -15.41 0.94
CA LYS A 170 16.87 -15.71 2.38
C LYS A 170 18.06 -16.58 2.75
N VAL A 171 18.93 -16.11 3.63
CA VAL A 171 19.98 -16.94 4.23
C VAL A 171 19.35 -17.94 5.20
N ASN A 172 19.60 -19.23 4.96
CA ASN A 172 19.13 -20.31 5.82
C ASN A 172 20.19 -20.72 6.84
N GLN A 173 21.47 -20.76 6.43
CA GLN A 173 22.57 -21.23 7.27
C GLN A 173 23.92 -20.65 6.81
N LEU A 174 24.81 -20.36 7.76
CA LEU A 174 26.21 -20.03 7.47
C LEU A 174 27.05 -21.30 7.21
N LEU A 175 27.95 -21.21 6.24
CA LEU A 175 28.83 -22.33 5.86
C LEU A 175 30.12 -22.27 6.67
N ARG A 176 30.49 -23.38 7.32
CA ARG A 176 31.66 -23.48 8.19
C ARG A 176 32.65 -24.52 7.67
N ALA A 177 33.92 -24.14 7.62
CA ALA A 177 35.05 -25.04 7.36
C ALA A 177 36.05 -24.94 8.54
N GLY A 178 36.09 -25.96 9.39
CA GLY A 178 36.93 -25.96 10.59
C GLY A 178 36.53 -24.85 11.58
N ASN A 179 37.43 -23.91 11.86
CA ASN A 179 37.19 -22.75 12.72
C ASN A 179 36.91 -21.45 11.92
N ARG A 180 36.51 -21.56 10.65
CA ARG A 180 36.25 -20.41 9.78
C ARG A 180 34.88 -20.49 9.11
N ILE A 181 34.18 -19.37 9.04
CA ILE A 181 33.01 -19.18 8.17
C ILE A 181 33.49 -18.83 6.76
N VAL A 182 32.93 -19.53 5.77
CA VAL A 182 33.36 -19.48 4.37
C VAL A 182 32.23 -19.12 3.40
N GLY A 183 31.09 -18.68 3.91
CA GLY A 183 29.93 -18.33 3.10
C GLY A 183 28.58 -18.61 3.77
N ALA A 184 27.54 -18.73 2.96
CA ALA A 184 26.17 -19.03 3.39
C ALA A 184 25.39 -19.83 2.33
N SER A 185 24.45 -20.66 2.79
CA SER A 185 23.40 -21.24 1.95
C SER A 185 22.13 -20.38 2.03
N CYS A 186 21.55 -20.08 0.88
CA CYS A 186 20.38 -19.22 0.72
C CYS A 186 19.28 -19.94 -0.08
N GLN A 187 18.04 -19.46 0.03
CA GLN A 187 16.93 -19.76 -0.86
C GLN A 187 16.57 -18.50 -1.67
N ASP A 188 16.52 -18.60 -2.99
CA ASP A 188 15.86 -17.60 -3.84
C ASP A 188 14.35 -17.79 -3.73
N LEU A 189 13.66 -16.83 -3.11
CA LEU A 189 12.21 -16.90 -2.87
C LEU A 189 11.38 -16.57 -4.12
N VAL A 190 11.99 -16.00 -5.16
CA VAL A 190 11.31 -15.69 -6.43
C VAL A 190 11.44 -16.86 -7.39
N GLY A 191 12.66 -17.38 -7.56
CA GLY A 191 12.94 -18.52 -8.44
C GLY A 191 12.67 -19.88 -7.81
N ASP A 192 12.41 -19.91 -6.50
CA ASP A 192 12.29 -21.12 -5.67
C ASP A 192 13.45 -22.10 -5.82
N GLU A 193 14.70 -21.58 -5.84
CA GLU A 193 15.91 -22.39 -5.97
C GLU A 193 16.93 -22.20 -4.85
N PRO A 194 17.67 -23.26 -4.46
CA PRO A 194 18.75 -23.14 -3.50
C PRO A 194 20.00 -22.50 -4.13
N VAL A 195 20.56 -21.53 -3.43
CA VAL A 195 21.78 -20.78 -3.81
C VAL A 195 22.85 -20.97 -2.75
N THR A 196 24.08 -21.24 -3.15
CA THR A 196 25.24 -21.35 -2.26
C THR A 196 26.21 -20.22 -2.58
N ILE A 197 26.61 -19.45 -1.57
CA ILE A 197 27.49 -18.30 -1.70
C ILE A 197 28.75 -18.56 -0.89
N HIS A 198 29.91 -18.53 -1.55
CA HIS A 198 31.22 -18.58 -0.91
C HIS A 198 31.82 -17.19 -0.76
N ALA A 199 32.37 -16.89 0.42
CA ALA A 199 32.96 -15.60 0.75
C ALA A 199 34.20 -15.74 1.65
N ASP A 200 35.16 -14.81 1.50
CA ASP A 200 36.34 -14.73 2.37
C ASP A 200 35.98 -14.14 3.74
N MET A 201 34.97 -13.27 3.79
CA MET A 201 34.39 -12.69 5.01
C MET A 201 32.87 -12.62 4.90
N VAL A 202 32.16 -12.94 5.99
CA VAL A 202 30.72 -12.73 6.12
C VAL A 202 30.45 -11.62 7.15
N VAL A 203 29.63 -10.64 6.77
CA VAL A 203 29.10 -9.60 7.66
C VAL A 203 27.62 -9.86 7.91
N ASN A 204 27.28 -10.22 9.14
CA ASN A 204 25.92 -10.36 9.61
C ASN A 204 25.37 -9.00 10.04
N ALA A 205 24.59 -8.36 9.16
CA ALA A 205 23.93 -7.07 9.38
C ALA A 205 22.39 -7.22 9.42
N SER A 206 21.89 -8.39 9.84
CA SER A 206 20.47 -8.74 9.77
C SER A 206 19.61 -8.17 10.90
N GLY A 207 20.06 -7.14 11.61
CA GLY A 207 19.26 -6.42 12.61
C GLY A 207 18.70 -7.34 13.70
N ALA A 208 17.36 -7.37 13.83
CA ALA A 208 16.67 -8.20 14.83
C ALA A 208 16.88 -9.71 14.63
N TRP A 209 17.25 -10.12 13.41
CA TRP A 209 17.55 -11.52 13.05
C TRP A 209 19.02 -11.90 13.28
N ALA A 210 19.87 -11.00 13.79
CA ALA A 210 21.32 -11.25 13.88
C ALA A 210 21.64 -12.48 14.75
N GLY A 211 20.89 -12.67 15.85
CA GLY A 211 21.00 -13.85 16.71
C GLY A 211 20.62 -15.15 16.00
N GLN A 212 19.56 -15.13 15.18
CA GLN A 212 19.10 -16.30 14.42
C GLN A 212 20.10 -16.73 13.34
N ILE A 213 20.76 -15.77 12.69
CA ILE A 213 21.80 -16.07 11.69
C ILE A 213 23.04 -16.67 12.39
N ALA A 214 23.48 -16.09 13.50
CA ALA A 214 24.65 -16.56 14.25
C ALA A 214 24.43 -17.96 14.85
N SER A 215 23.22 -18.28 15.31
CA SER A 215 22.90 -19.58 15.91
C SER A 215 23.00 -20.76 14.92
N SER A 216 22.91 -20.49 13.61
CA SER A 216 23.06 -21.50 12.55
C SER A 216 24.43 -22.22 12.54
N VAL A 217 25.43 -21.65 13.22
CA VAL A 217 26.78 -22.22 13.42
C VAL A 217 27.14 -22.40 14.90
N GLY A 218 26.12 -22.41 15.78
CA GLY A 218 26.27 -22.65 17.21
C GLY A 218 26.75 -21.44 18.03
N LEU A 219 26.74 -20.22 17.47
CA LEU A 219 27.08 -19.02 18.20
C LEU A 219 25.86 -18.42 18.90
N HIS A 220 26.04 -17.98 20.15
CA HIS A 220 25.01 -17.29 20.90
C HIS A 220 25.23 -15.77 20.84
N VAL A 221 24.36 -15.07 20.11
CA VAL A 221 24.30 -13.60 20.07
C VAL A 221 22.90 -13.19 20.54
N GLN A 222 22.81 -12.68 21.77
CA GLN A 222 21.52 -12.38 22.40
C GLN A 222 20.96 -11.04 21.91
N VAL A 223 20.07 -11.10 20.92
CA VAL A 223 19.29 -9.96 20.44
C VAL A 223 17.85 -10.12 20.91
N ILE A 224 17.39 -9.19 21.73
CA ILE A 224 15.99 -9.11 22.18
C ILE A 224 15.21 -8.28 21.16
N PRO A 225 14.19 -8.86 20.51
CA PRO A 225 13.34 -8.13 19.59
C PRO A 225 12.37 -7.21 20.36
N GLY A 226 12.53 -5.88 20.19
CA GLY A 226 11.63 -4.87 20.74
C GLY A 226 10.65 -4.36 19.69
N LYS A 227 9.42 -4.87 19.68
CA LYS A 227 8.33 -4.42 18.81
C LYS A 227 7.92 -3.00 19.20
N GLY A 228 7.82 -2.11 18.21
CA GLY A 228 7.18 -0.82 18.38
C GLY A 228 6.17 -0.53 17.28
N VAL A 229 4.94 -0.24 17.69
CA VAL A 229 3.82 0.11 16.82
C VAL A 229 3.88 1.59 16.45
N MET A 230 3.43 1.92 15.24
CA MET A 230 3.16 3.28 14.78
C MET A 230 1.81 3.33 14.09
N ILE A 231 1.21 4.53 14.06
CA ILE A 231 -0.03 4.80 13.34
C ILE A 231 0.16 6.05 12.48
N ALA A 232 -0.17 5.96 11.20
CA ALA A 232 -0.28 7.13 10.34
C ALA A 232 -1.70 7.72 10.42
N VAL A 233 -1.81 9.04 10.47
CA VAL A 233 -3.06 9.76 10.26
C VAL A 233 -3.18 10.07 8.76
N SER A 234 -4.40 10.02 8.22
CA SER A 234 -4.69 10.18 6.78
C SER A 234 -4.31 11.53 6.14
N ARG A 235 -3.73 12.45 6.90
CA ARG A 235 -3.24 13.74 6.44
C ARG A 235 -2.11 14.23 7.33
N ARG A 236 -1.26 15.09 6.78
CA ARG A 236 -0.22 15.82 7.51
C ARG A 236 -0.88 16.88 8.40
N ILE A 237 -0.81 16.69 9.71
CA ILE A 237 -1.42 17.59 10.72
C ILE A 237 -0.40 18.52 11.37
N VAL A 238 0.88 18.21 11.25
CA VAL A 238 2.00 19.06 11.66
C VAL A 238 3.04 19.13 10.54
N ASN A 239 3.78 20.23 10.42
CA ASN A 239 4.87 20.34 9.44
C ASN A 239 6.26 20.14 10.05
N THR A 240 6.35 20.27 11.38
CA THR A 240 7.52 20.10 12.23
C THR A 240 7.42 18.78 12.99
N ILE A 241 8.56 18.15 13.28
CA ILE A 241 8.59 16.97 14.17
C ILE A 241 8.27 17.42 15.58
N ILE A 242 7.34 16.74 16.26
CA ILE A 242 6.95 17.08 17.63
C ILE A 242 7.35 15.96 18.56
N ASN A 243 8.27 16.24 19.47
CA ASN A 243 8.67 15.37 20.55
C ASN A 243 8.11 15.94 21.86
N ARG A 244 7.67 15.09 22.79
CA ARG A 244 7.45 15.56 24.16
C ARG A 244 8.76 15.72 24.90
N CYS A 245 8.94 16.87 25.54
CA CYS A 245 10.12 17.21 26.32
C CYS A 245 10.03 16.57 27.71
N LYS A 246 10.15 15.25 27.75
CA LYS A 246 10.11 14.42 28.96
C LYS A 246 11.10 13.27 28.86
N MET A 247 11.19 12.48 29.93
CA MET A 247 11.86 11.18 29.88
C MET A 247 11.22 10.31 28.78
N PRO A 248 12.00 9.72 27.85
CA PRO A 248 11.48 8.90 26.76
C PRO A 248 10.46 7.86 27.23
N SER A 249 9.31 7.79 26.56
CA SER A 249 8.26 6.80 26.80
C SER A 249 7.56 6.44 25.50
N ASP A 250 6.49 5.66 25.61
CA ASP A 250 5.65 5.31 24.46
C ASP A 250 4.82 6.52 23.98
N GLY A 251 4.52 6.54 22.68
CA GLY A 251 3.61 7.49 22.03
C GLY A 251 4.02 8.97 22.10
N ASP A 252 5.30 9.27 22.28
CA ASP A 252 5.79 10.62 22.60
C ASP A 252 6.26 11.46 21.40
N ILE A 253 6.09 10.96 20.15
CA ILE A 253 6.60 11.61 18.93
C ILE A 253 5.55 11.62 17.81
N LEU A 254 5.33 12.79 17.20
CA LEU A 254 4.68 12.97 15.90
C LEU A 254 5.71 13.32 14.83
N VAL A 255 5.76 12.56 13.74
CA VAL A 255 6.66 12.80 12.61
C VAL A 255 5.85 13.10 11.36
N PRO A 256 6.00 14.27 10.73
CA PRO A 256 5.49 14.49 9.38
C PRO A 256 6.30 13.69 8.37
N ILE A 257 5.64 12.90 7.53
CA ILE A 257 6.27 12.16 6.43
C ILE A 257 5.40 12.32 5.21
N HIS A 258 5.92 13.02 4.18
CA HIS A 258 5.16 13.28 2.96
C HIS A 258 3.77 13.87 3.30
N THR A 259 2.71 13.26 2.80
CA THR A 259 1.31 13.70 2.91
C THR A 259 0.65 13.33 4.26
N VAL A 260 1.37 12.64 5.16
CA VAL A 260 0.81 12.10 6.42
C VAL A 260 1.61 12.55 7.65
N THR A 261 1.04 12.32 8.84
CA THR A 261 1.74 12.40 10.12
C THR A 261 1.69 11.05 10.79
N VAL A 262 2.81 10.58 11.31
CA VAL A 262 2.96 9.31 12.01
C VAL A 262 3.13 9.57 13.50
N ILE A 263 2.28 8.95 14.33
CA ILE A 263 2.51 8.83 15.76
C ILE A 263 3.25 7.55 16.06
N GLY A 264 4.27 7.66 16.92
CA GLY A 264 4.99 6.50 17.40
C GLY A 264 5.73 6.81 18.70
N THR A 265 6.11 5.79 19.45
CA THR A 265 5.94 4.36 19.19
C THR A 265 5.76 3.62 20.51
N THR A 266 5.34 2.36 20.49
CA THR A 266 5.38 1.48 21.68
C THR A 266 6.74 0.79 21.83
N ASP A 267 6.98 0.14 22.97
CA ASP A 267 8.14 -0.73 23.17
C ASP A 267 7.75 -2.03 23.92
N VAL A 268 7.45 -3.08 23.16
CA VAL A 268 6.98 -4.39 23.66
C VAL A 268 7.96 -5.48 23.23
N LYS A 269 8.44 -6.29 24.16
CA LYS A 269 9.30 -7.43 23.83
C LYS A 269 8.48 -8.53 23.14
N VAL A 270 9.04 -9.12 22.09
CA VAL A 270 8.46 -10.28 21.39
C VAL A 270 9.52 -11.36 21.21
N ASP A 271 9.07 -12.61 21.13
CA ASP A 271 9.98 -13.76 21.03
C ASP A 271 10.56 -13.92 19.62
N ASP A 272 9.75 -13.65 18.60
CA ASP A 272 10.13 -13.76 17.19
C ASP A 272 9.95 -12.42 16.46
N PRO A 273 10.99 -11.88 15.80
CA PRO A 273 10.88 -10.67 14.98
C PRO A 273 10.02 -10.81 13.72
N ASP A 274 9.64 -12.03 13.30
CA ASP A 274 8.72 -12.25 12.16
C ASP A 274 7.26 -12.45 12.62
N HIS A 275 7.02 -12.96 13.84
CA HIS A 275 5.68 -13.32 14.31
C HIS A 275 5.25 -12.50 15.52
N PHE A 276 4.39 -11.49 15.29
CA PHE A 276 3.80 -10.67 16.35
C PHE A 276 2.48 -10.02 15.90
N ALA A 277 1.64 -9.64 16.88
CA ALA A 277 0.39 -8.90 16.65
C ALA A 277 0.56 -7.40 16.93
N ILE A 278 -0.40 -6.60 16.46
CA ILE A 278 -0.63 -5.22 16.93
C ILE A 278 -1.86 -5.26 17.81
N ASP A 279 -1.67 -5.04 19.11
CA ASP A 279 -2.76 -5.18 20.06
C ASP A 279 -3.58 -3.88 20.17
N GLN A 280 -4.88 -4.01 20.46
CA GLN A 280 -5.78 -2.85 20.55
C GLN A 280 -5.38 -1.85 21.64
N TRP A 281 -4.75 -2.31 22.73
CA TRP A 281 -4.27 -1.41 23.78
C TRP A 281 -3.11 -0.53 23.30
N GLU A 282 -2.24 -1.03 22.41
CA GLU A 282 -1.15 -0.25 21.81
C GLU A 282 -1.73 0.85 20.92
N VAL A 283 -2.75 0.51 20.15
CA VAL A 283 -3.47 1.48 19.31
C VAL A 283 -4.12 2.56 20.19
N HIS A 284 -4.85 2.16 21.23
CA HIS A 284 -5.50 3.10 22.14
C HIS A 284 -4.49 4.01 22.85
N LEU A 285 -3.37 3.45 23.33
CA LEU A 285 -2.29 4.22 23.94
C LEU A 285 -1.77 5.30 23.01
N LEU A 286 -1.45 4.96 21.75
CA LEU A 286 -0.95 5.94 20.78
C LEU A 286 -1.98 7.04 20.50
N LEU A 287 -3.27 6.71 20.41
CA LEU A 287 -4.32 7.72 20.23
C LEU A 287 -4.41 8.68 21.43
N GLU A 288 -4.36 8.16 22.66
CA GLU A 288 -4.42 8.97 23.89
C GLU A 288 -3.16 9.83 24.08
N GLU A 289 -1.98 9.35 23.71
CA GLU A 289 -0.77 10.17 23.74
C GLU A 289 -0.77 11.24 22.64
N GLY A 290 -1.32 10.93 21.46
CA GLY A 290 -1.52 11.90 20.38
C GLY A 290 -2.46 13.04 20.78
N GLU A 291 -3.54 12.72 21.50
CA GLU A 291 -4.52 13.69 22.02
C GLU A 291 -3.89 14.76 22.93
N LYS A 292 -2.83 14.39 23.67
CA LYS A 292 -2.10 15.32 24.54
C LYS A 292 -1.30 16.35 23.74
N ILE A 293 -0.84 15.98 22.54
CA ILE A 293 -0.01 16.82 21.66
C ILE A 293 -0.91 17.66 20.74
N VAL A 294 -1.94 17.05 20.16
CA VAL A 294 -2.90 17.68 19.24
C VAL A 294 -4.32 17.34 19.74
N PRO A 295 -5.08 18.31 20.27
CA PRO A 295 -6.46 18.07 20.69
C PRO A 295 -7.34 17.64 19.50
N GLY A 296 -8.16 16.59 19.69
CA GLY A 296 -8.98 15.98 18.65
C GLY A 296 -8.27 14.96 17.77
N PHE A 297 -7.04 14.54 18.13
CA PHE A 297 -6.24 13.58 17.37
C PHE A 297 -6.94 12.22 17.26
N LYS A 298 -7.55 11.75 18.34
CA LYS A 298 -8.18 10.41 18.37
C LYS A 298 -9.45 10.31 17.53
N GLU A 299 -10.10 11.44 17.22
CA GLU A 299 -11.23 11.50 16.30
C GLU A 299 -10.82 11.60 14.83
N MET A 300 -9.53 11.81 14.54
CA MET A 300 -9.03 11.87 13.17
C MET A 300 -9.08 10.49 12.50
N ARG A 301 -9.14 10.48 11.17
CA ARG A 301 -9.09 9.23 10.41
C ARG A 301 -7.67 8.68 10.42
N MET A 302 -7.47 7.58 11.12
CA MET A 302 -6.26 6.77 11.07
C MET A 302 -6.15 6.13 9.69
N LEU A 303 -4.94 6.09 9.13
CA LEU A 303 -4.69 5.60 7.79
C LEU A 303 -4.22 4.15 7.79
N ARG A 304 -3.24 3.84 8.65
CA ARG A 304 -2.63 2.52 8.74
C ARG A 304 -1.88 2.39 10.06
N ALA A 305 -1.85 1.19 10.63
CA ALA A 305 -0.93 0.79 11.68
C ALA A 305 0.11 -0.22 11.17
N TRP A 306 1.32 -0.13 11.68
CA TRP A 306 2.38 -1.12 11.44
C TRP A 306 3.31 -1.19 12.64
N ALA A 307 4.13 -2.23 12.72
CA ALA A 307 5.16 -2.32 13.76
C ALA A 307 6.53 -2.63 13.17
N GLY A 308 7.56 -2.02 13.74
CA GLY A 308 8.96 -2.34 13.49
C GLY A 308 9.59 -3.03 14.69
N VAL A 309 10.55 -3.92 14.47
CA VAL A 309 11.20 -4.68 15.55
C VAL A 309 12.64 -4.23 15.74
N ARG A 310 12.95 -3.67 16.91
CA ARG A 310 14.27 -3.12 17.25
C ARG A 310 15.20 -4.24 17.72
N PRO A 311 16.46 -4.29 17.25
CA PRO A 311 17.45 -5.21 17.77
C PRO A 311 18.08 -4.70 19.07
N LEU A 312 17.58 -5.13 20.22
CA LEU A 312 18.14 -4.76 21.53
C LEU A 312 19.15 -5.82 21.97
N TYR A 313 20.45 -5.53 21.86
CA TYR A 313 21.49 -6.47 22.30
C TYR A 313 21.62 -6.51 23.83
N GLN A 314 21.79 -7.72 24.39
CA GLN A 314 22.16 -7.93 25.79
C GLN A 314 23.44 -8.77 25.89
N GLU A 315 24.35 -8.36 26.77
CA GLU A 315 25.63 -9.06 26.97
C GLU A 315 25.46 -10.22 27.96
N THR A 316 25.97 -11.40 27.61
CA THR A 316 25.66 -12.66 28.33
C THR A 316 26.75 -13.14 29.30
N SER A 317 27.84 -12.39 29.54
CA SER A 317 28.94 -12.87 30.42
C SER A 317 29.67 -11.78 31.18
N VAL A 318 29.85 -11.99 32.50
CA VAL A 318 30.67 -11.20 33.42
C VAL A 318 32.13 -11.66 33.30
N GLY A 319 32.96 -10.93 32.57
CA GLY A 319 34.41 -11.19 32.49
C GLY A 319 35.07 -10.64 31.23
N ASP A 320 35.60 -9.43 31.35
CA ASP A 320 36.51 -8.69 30.45
C ASP A 320 36.59 -9.08 28.95
N THR A 321 36.09 -8.19 28.10
CA THR A 321 36.92 -7.52 27.07
C THR A 321 36.32 -6.15 26.74
N ARG A 322 37.13 -5.11 26.92
CA ARG A 322 36.84 -3.72 26.53
C ARG A 322 36.68 -3.63 25.01
N ASP A 323 35.47 -3.28 24.55
CA ASP A 323 35.20 -2.10 23.70
C ASP A 323 33.70 -2.00 23.36
N VAL A 324 32.89 -1.75 24.40
CA VAL A 324 31.48 -1.40 24.25
C VAL A 324 31.38 0.11 23.99
N THR A 325 31.44 0.53 22.72
CA THR A 325 31.04 1.90 22.36
C THR A 325 29.52 1.98 22.34
N ARG A 326 28.98 2.61 23.38
CA ARG A 326 27.57 3.03 23.53
C ARG A 326 27.06 3.75 22.27
N SER A 327 26.36 3.01 21.40
CA SER A 327 25.29 3.46 20.47
C SER A 327 24.84 2.33 19.53
N TYR A 328 25.73 1.37 19.22
CA TYR A 328 25.51 0.13 18.46
C TYR A 328 26.50 -0.97 18.92
N VAL A 329 26.39 -2.20 18.40
CA VAL A 329 27.25 -3.33 18.81
C VAL A 329 27.89 -3.99 17.59
N LEU A 330 29.23 -4.01 17.55
CA LEU A 330 30.05 -4.66 16.53
C LEU A 330 30.86 -5.80 17.17
N LEU A 331 30.65 -7.03 16.73
CA LEU A 331 31.26 -8.23 17.27
C LEU A 331 32.26 -8.84 16.28
N ASP A 332 33.53 -8.95 16.70
CA ASP A 332 34.52 -9.80 16.03
C ASP A 332 34.47 -11.21 16.63
N HIS A 333 33.90 -12.16 15.89
CA HIS A 333 33.74 -13.53 16.38
C HIS A 333 35.05 -14.30 16.47
N ALA A 334 36.12 -13.85 15.81
CA ALA A 334 37.43 -14.47 16.00
C ALA A 334 37.97 -14.19 17.41
N VAL A 335 37.77 -12.97 17.90
CA VAL A 335 38.22 -12.53 19.22
C VAL A 335 37.28 -13.05 20.31
N ARG A 336 35.97 -12.90 20.11
CA ARG A 336 34.96 -13.26 21.10
C ARG A 336 34.74 -14.77 21.22
N ASP A 337 34.69 -15.46 20.09
CA ASP A 337 34.19 -16.84 19.99
C ASP A 337 35.23 -17.82 19.39
N GLY A 338 36.41 -17.34 18.97
CA GLY A 338 37.43 -18.17 18.31
C GLY A 338 37.06 -18.61 16.89
N LEU A 339 36.08 -17.96 16.26
CA LEU A 339 35.57 -18.30 14.93
C LEU A 339 35.90 -17.21 13.90
N GLU A 340 36.78 -17.53 12.96
CA GLU A 340 37.22 -16.62 11.91
C GLU A 340 36.17 -16.45 10.80
N GLY A 341 36.29 -15.37 10.02
CA GLY A 341 35.47 -15.14 8.82
C GLY A 341 34.05 -14.64 9.06
N LEU A 342 33.69 -14.26 10.29
CA LEU A 342 32.38 -13.69 10.63
C LEU A 342 32.51 -12.44 11.50
N VAL A 343 31.79 -11.38 11.12
CA VAL A 343 31.56 -10.17 11.91
C VAL A 343 30.06 -9.94 12.03
N THR A 344 29.56 -9.57 13.21
CA THR A 344 28.15 -9.22 13.42
C THR A 344 28.00 -7.76 13.83
N ILE A 345 27.12 -7.02 13.16
CA ILE A 345 26.73 -5.65 13.50
C ILE A 345 25.23 -5.60 13.81
N THR A 346 24.88 -5.16 15.02
CA THR A 346 23.49 -5.07 15.47
C THR A 346 23.25 -3.86 16.37
N SER A 347 22.00 -3.68 16.82
CA SER A 347 21.52 -2.46 17.47
C SER A 347 21.72 -1.23 16.57
N GLY A 348 21.92 -0.05 17.15
CA GLY A 348 22.10 1.18 16.38
C GLY A 348 20.81 1.89 16.04
N LYS A 349 20.95 2.96 15.25
CA LYS A 349 19.88 3.89 14.87
C LYS A 349 20.03 4.22 13.40
N TRP A 350 18.92 4.54 12.74
CA TRP A 350 18.99 5.01 11.36
C TRP A 350 19.90 6.24 11.24
N THR A 351 19.77 7.23 12.12
CA THR A 351 20.64 8.42 12.14
C THR A 351 22.15 8.12 12.14
N THR A 352 22.58 6.97 12.69
CA THR A 352 24.01 6.63 12.81
C THR A 352 24.44 5.49 11.87
N TYR A 353 23.61 5.10 10.89
CA TYR A 353 23.90 3.91 10.07
C TYR A 353 25.22 4.04 9.30
N ARG A 354 25.59 5.24 8.84
CA ARG A 354 26.82 5.47 8.06
C ARG A 354 28.07 5.32 8.94
N LYS A 355 28.06 5.88 10.16
CA LYS A 355 29.11 5.64 11.15
C LYS A 355 29.25 4.15 11.52
N MET A 356 28.13 3.43 11.64
CA MET A 356 28.15 1.98 11.89
C MET A 356 28.79 1.21 10.72
N ALA A 357 28.45 1.60 9.49
CA ALA A 357 29.04 1.03 8.29
C ALA A 357 30.56 1.25 8.23
N GLU A 358 31.00 2.47 8.53
CA GLU A 358 32.42 2.84 8.59
C GLU A 358 33.20 1.95 9.56
N GLY A 359 32.75 1.82 10.81
CA GLY A 359 33.42 0.97 11.80
C GLY A 359 33.41 -0.52 11.42
N THR A 360 32.33 -0.99 10.79
CA THR A 360 32.25 -2.38 10.30
C THR A 360 33.22 -2.64 9.15
N ALA A 361 33.28 -1.72 8.17
CA ALA A 361 34.19 -1.83 7.03
C ALA A 361 35.66 -1.70 7.45
N ASP A 362 35.97 -0.84 8.44
CA ASP A 362 37.32 -0.73 9.02
C ASP A 362 37.77 -2.07 9.62
N LEU A 363 36.92 -2.72 10.42
CA LEU A 363 37.22 -4.03 11.00
C LEU A 363 37.40 -5.11 9.92
N VAL A 364 36.50 -5.16 8.93
CA VAL A 364 36.61 -6.13 7.83
C VAL A 364 37.90 -5.92 7.03
N GLY A 365 38.24 -4.68 6.70
CA GLY A 365 39.50 -4.35 6.02
C GLY A 365 40.73 -4.76 6.81
N GLN A 366 40.67 -4.69 8.15
CA GLN A 366 41.77 -5.12 9.02
C GLN A 366 41.95 -6.64 8.93
N LYS A 367 40.86 -7.39 8.99
CA LYS A 367 40.89 -8.86 8.93
C LYS A 367 41.30 -9.39 7.56
N LEU A 368 41.01 -8.66 6.49
CA LEU A 368 41.45 -8.98 5.12
C LEU A 368 42.84 -8.40 4.77
N GLY A 369 43.50 -7.71 5.71
CA GLY A 369 44.83 -7.13 5.49
C GLY A 369 44.87 -5.98 4.47
N THR A 370 43.71 -5.37 4.15
CA THR A 370 43.57 -4.29 3.19
C THR A 370 42.87 -3.10 3.83
N GLN A 371 43.63 -2.08 4.21
CA GLN A 371 43.09 -0.86 4.82
C GLN A 371 43.04 0.29 3.81
N ARG A 372 41.84 0.84 3.63
CA ARG A 372 41.56 2.00 2.77
C ARG A 372 40.62 2.94 3.53
N ALA A 373 40.90 4.24 3.46
CA ALA A 373 40.16 5.24 4.23
C ALA A 373 38.69 5.32 3.80
N CYS A 374 37.79 5.51 4.77
CA CYS A 374 36.38 5.77 4.51
C CYS A 374 36.18 7.13 3.82
N ARG A 375 35.34 7.16 2.79
CA ARG A 375 34.95 8.40 2.09
C ARG A 375 33.44 8.63 2.06
N THR A 376 32.66 7.77 2.70
CA THR A 376 31.18 7.80 2.65
C THR A 376 30.58 9.09 3.21
N HIS A 377 31.31 9.81 4.07
CA HIS A 377 30.91 11.09 4.65
C HIS A 377 31.24 12.31 3.76
N LEU A 378 32.02 12.09 2.68
CA LEU A 378 32.44 13.12 1.72
C LEU A 378 31.64 13.02 0.41
N GLU A 379 31.23 11.81 0.05
CA GLU A 379 30.58 11.54 -1.23
C GLU A 379 29.06 11.44 -1.07
N PRO A 380 28.29 12.31 -1.76
CA PRO A 380 26.84 12.21 -1.80
C PRO A 380 26.36 10.90 -2.44
N LEU A 381 25.14 10.49 -2.08
CA LEU A 381 24.42 9.45 -2.77
C LEU A 381 24.02 9.90 -4.20
N PRO A 382 23.74 8.96 -5.12
CA PRO A 382 23.19 9.28 -6.43
C PRO A 382 21.96 10.21 -6.31
N GLU A 383 21.77 11.07 -7.31
CA GLU A 383 20.67 12.06 -7.35
C GLU A 383 20.72 13.18 -6.31
N ALA A 384 21.79 13.35 -5.51
CA ALA A 384 21.88 14.44 -4.53
C ALA A 384 21.74 15.85 -5.13
N HIS A 385 22.01 16.01 -6.43
CA HIS A 385 21.82 17.27 -7.17
C HIS A 385 20.34 17.66 -7.35
N ALA A 386 19.39 16.75 -7.13
CA ALA A 386 17.95 17.03 -7.17
C ALA A 386 17.50 17.96 -6.03
N GLY A 387 18.36 18.20 -5.03
CA GLY A 387 18.07 19.08 -3.90
C GLY A 387 17.36 18.36 -2.76
N GLN A 388 16.81 19.15 -1.83
CA GLN A 388 16.13 18.62 -0.65
C GLN A 388 14.75 18.04 -1.00
N LEU A 389 14.34 17.03 -0.24
CA LEU A 389 12.96 16.55 -0.29
C LEU A 389 12.02 17.64 0.26
N TYR A 390 10.90 17.88 -0.42
CA TYR A 390 9.86 18.77 0.08
C TYR A 390 8.48 18.29 -0.37
N LEU A 391 7.46 18.54 0.45
CA LEU A 391 6.10 18.03 0.26
C LEU A 391 5.49 18.30 -1.12
N GLY A 392 5.71 19.50 -1.66
CA GLY A 392 5.12 19.95 -2.93
C GLY A 392 5.84 19.44 -4.18
N ALA A 393 6.91 18.64 -4.06
CA ALA A 393 7.72 18.24 -5.22
C ALA A 393 6.93 17.47 -6.28
N PRO A 394 6.09 16.46 -5.92
CA PRO A 394 5.32 15.73 -6.93
C PRO A 394 4.30 16.62 -7.66
N LEU A 395 3.59 17.49 -6.94
CA LEU A 395 2.63 18.41 -7.55
C LEU A 395 3.32 19.39 -8.50
N ASN A 396 4.45 19.97 -8.08
CA ASN A 396 5.21 20.89 -8.92
C ASN A 396 5.71 20.21 -10.21
N HIS A 397 6.12 18.94 -10.15
CA HIS A 397 6.49 18.18 -11.35
C HIS A 397 5.32 17.99 -12.30
N ILE A 398 4.16 17.57 -11.78
CA ILE A 398 2.94 17.38 -12.59
C ILE A 398 2.47 18.68 -13.24
N GLU A 399 2.44 19.78 -12.48
CA GLU A 399 1.98 21.09 -12.98
C GLU A 399 2.92 21.64 -14.05
N LYS A 400 4.24 21.57 -13.79
CA LYS A 400 5.26 22.07 -14.71
C LYS A 400 5.23 21.34 -16.05
N ASP A 401 5.11 20.01 -16.02
CA ASP A 401 5.21 19.16 -17.20
C ASP A 401 3.83 18.74 -17.75
N ARG A 402 2.73 19.23 -17.16
CA ARG A 402 1.33 18.96 -17.54
C ARG A 402 0.97 17.47 -17.59
N LEU A 403 1.42 16.73 -16.58
CA LEU A 403 1.35 15.26 -16.54
C LEU A 403 0.07 14.69 -15.92
N TYR A 404 -1.03 15.45 -15.85
CA TYR A 404 -2.27 14.98 -15.21
C TYR A 404 -2.81 13.68 -15.82
N HIS A 405 -2.71 13.54 -17.14
CA HIS A 405 -3.09 12.35 -17.90
C HIS A 405 -2.21 11.12 -17.63
N GLN A 406 -1.07 11.27 -16.96
CA GLN A 406 -0.16 10.19 -16.59
C GLN A 406 -0.38 9.70 -15.16
N ILE A 407 -1.29 10.29 -14.39
CA ILE A 407 -1.47 9.94 -12.97
C ILE A 407 -2.08 8.54 -12.84
N ILE A 408 -1.41 7.68 -12.09
CA ILE A 408 -1.87 6.35 -11.70
C ILE A 408 -2.41 6.35 -10.27
N CYS A 409 -1.78 7.10 -9.36
CA CYS A 409 -2.25 7.28 -7.98
C CYS A 409 -2.43 8.76 -7.68
N GLU A 410 -3.68 9.20 -7.57
CA GLU A 410 -4.03 10.60 -7.30
C GLU A 410 -3.62 11.02 -5.87
N CYS A 411 -3.63 10.09 -4.93
CA CYS A 411 -3.30 10.37 -3.54
C CYS A 411 -1.83 10.71 -3.32
N GLU A 412 -0.94 10.08 -4.09
CA GLU A 412 0.52 10.22 -3.96
C GLU A 412 1.14 10.88 -5.19
N LEU A 413 0.31 11.26 -6.16
CA LEU A 413 0.71 11.90 -7.41
C LEU A 413 1.72 11.06 -8.21
N ALA A 414 1.62 9.73 -8.10
CA ALA A 414 2.48 8.80 -8.83
C ALA A 414 2.01 8.67 -10.28
N THR A 415 2.95 8.74 -11.22
CA THR A 415 2.70 8.70 -12.65
C THR A 415 2.95 7.32 -13.26
N VAL A 416 2.52 7.10 -14.51
CA VAL A 416 2.86 5.91 -15.32
C VAL A 416 4.38 5.71 -15.37
N LYS A 417 5.14 6.81 -15.50
CA LYS A 417 6.60 6.76 -15.55
C LYS A 417 7.18 6.26 -14.23
N ASP A 418 6.68 6.72 -13.10
CA ASP A 418 7.18 6.30 -11.77
C ASP A 418 6.96 4.80 -11.56
N VAL A 419 5.76 4.31 -11.92
CA VAL A 419 5.42 2.88 -11.86
C VAL A 419 6.27 2.07 -12.84
N THR A 420 6.47 2.56 -14.06
CA THR A 420 7.30 1.90 -15.08
C THR A 420 8.76 1.81 -14.65
N ASP A 421 9.32 2.89 -14.09
CA ASP A 421 10.69 2.91 -13.59
C ASP A 421 10.87 1.95 -12.40
N ALA A 422 9.91 1.86 -11.49
CA ALA A 422 9.91 0.88 -10.40
C ALA A 422 9.92 -0.57 -10.92
N ILE A 423 9.09 -0.86 -11.93
CA ILE A 423 9.00 -2.20 -12.55
C ILE A 423 10.30 -2.55 -13.27
N THR A 424 10.81 -1.65 -14.10
CA THR A 424 11.90 -1.94 -15.04
C THR A 424 13.28 -1.70 -14.41
N ARG A 425 13.54 -0.49 -13.90
CA ARG A 425 14.83 -0.12 -13.31
C ARG A 425 14.96 -0.64 -11.88
N GLY A 426 13.90 -0.52 -11.09
CA GLY A 426 13.82 -1.08 -9.73
C GLY A 426 13.77 -2.62 -9.70
N GLN A 427 13.45 -3.23 -10.85
CA GLN A 427 13.27 -4.67 -11.02
C GLN A 427 12.28 -5.25 -9.99
N ALA A 428 11.23 -4.47 -9.69
CA ALA A 428 10.18 -4.84 -8.75
C ALA A 428 9.67 -6.25 -9.05
N LYS A 429 9.54 -7.08 -8.01
CA LYS A 429 8.98 -8.44 -8.08
C LYS A 429 7.51 -8.41 -7.72
N THR A 430 7.16 -7.65 -6.71
CA THR A 430 5.78 -7.48 -6.20
C THR A 430 5.26 -6.06 -6.42
N ILE A 431 3.95 -5.86 -6.31
CA ILE A 431 3.38 -4.50 -6.28
C ILE A 431 3.77 -3.76 -4.99
N ASP A 432 4.11 -4.47 -3.90
CA ASP A 432 4.58 -3.82 -2.67
C ASP A 432 5.99 -3.19 -2.84
N ASP A 433 6.81 -3.69 -3.76
CA ASP A 433 8.06 -3.03 -4.18
C ASP A 433 7.75 -1.74 -4.93
N ILE A 434 6.82 -1.80 -5.90
CA ILE A 434 6.37 -0.61 -6.64
C ILE A 434 5.80 0.43 -5.69
N ARG A 435 5.11 0.02 -4.61
CA ARG A 435 4.70 0.94 -3.55
C ARG A 435 5.89 1.62 -2.91
N ARG A 436 6.97 0.93 -2.56
CA ARG A 436 8.13 1.57 -1.91
C ARG A 436 8.79 2.58 -2.85
N ASP A 437 8.92 2.23 -4.12
CA ASP A 437 9.62 3.04 -5.13
C ASP A 437 8.79 4.23 -5.63
N ALA A 438 7.49 4.01 -5.89
CA ALA A 438 6.59 4.98 -6.51
C ALA A 438 5.47 5.47 -5.58
N ARG A 439 5.45 5.04 -4.32
CA ARG A 439 4.46 5.42 -3.28
C ARG A 439 3.00 5.03 -3.57
N VAL A 440 2.72 4.27 -4.63
CA VAL A 440 1.36 3.80 -4.96
C VAL A 440 0.69 3.08 -3.78
N GLY A 441 -0.54 3.45 -3.45
CA GLY A 441 -1.28 2.84 -2.33
C GLY A 441 -0.76 3.22 -0.92
N MET A 442 0.13 4.21 -0.79
CA MET A 442 0.49 4.80 0.51
C MET A 442 -0.48 5.89 0.97
N GLY A 443 -1.25 6.50 0.06
CA GLY A 443 -2.14 7.61 0.37
C GLY A 443 -3.49 7.23 0.98
N PRO A 444 -4.43 8.18 1.15
CA PRO A 444 -5.64 7.99 1.93
C PRO A 444 -6.55 6.82 1.52
N CYS A 445 -6.61 6.45 0.24
CA CYS A 445 -7.41 5.32 -0.25
C CYS A 445 -6.73 3.95 -0.06
N GLN A 446 -5.49 3.92 0.46
CA GLN A 446 -4.73 2.69 0.71
C GLN A 446 -4.65 1.72 -0.47
N GLY A 447 -4.71 2.23 -1.71
CA GLY A 447 -4.63 1.41 -2.91
C GLY A 447 -5.98 1.09 -3.56
N GLY A 448 -7.11 1.61 -3.06
CA GLY A 448 -8.45 1.33 -3.60
C GLY A 448 -8.55 1.44 -5.13
N PHE A 449 -7.97 2.48 -5.74
CA PHE A 449 -8.00 2.68 -7.20
C PHE A 449 -6.70 2.26 -7.89
N CYS A 450 -5.55 2.77 -7.42
CA CYS A 450 -4.28 2.57 -8.11
C CYS A 450 -3.78 1.12 -8.13
N THR A 451 -4.24 0.22 -7.24
CA THR A 451 -3.79 -1.19 -7.22
C THR A 451 -4.12 -1.90 -8.53
N TYR A 452 -5.37 -1.81 -8.99
CA TYR A 452 -5.78 -2.35 -10.29
C TYR A 452 -4.96 -1.75 -11.44
N ARG A 453 -4.75 -0.43 -11.43
CA ARG A 453 -3.99 0.27 -12.48
C ARG A 453 -2.53 -0.19 -12.54
N VAL A 454 -1.90 -0.34 -11.38
CA VAL A 454 -0.53 -0.83 -11.27
C VAL A 454 -0.42 -2.29 -11.72
N ALA A 455 -1.39 -3.14 -11.39
CA ALA A 455 -1.43 -4.51 -11.89
C ALA A 455 -1.58 -4.57 -13.42
N GLY A 456 -2.39 -3.68 -14.00
CA GLY A 456 -2.51 -3.51 -15.44
C GLY A 456 -1.19 -3.12 -16.12
N LEU A 457 -0.49 -2.12 -15.60
CA LEU A 457 0.83 -1.71 -16.10
C LEU A 457 1.89 -2.81 -15.91
N LEU A 458 1.88 -3.49 -14.77
CA LEU A 458 2.76 -4.62 -14.49
C LEU A 458 2.59 -5.72 -15.54
N HIS A 459 1.35 -6.05 -15.88
CA HIS A 459 1.00 -7.02 -16.90
C HIS A 459 1.51 -6.57 -18.27
N GLN A 460 1.17 -5.34 -18.69
CA GLN A 460 1.55 -4.80 -20.00
C GLN A 460 3.07 -4.79 -20.21
N LEU A 461 3.86 -4.45 -19.19
CA LEU A 461 5.32 -4.38 -19.29
C LEU A 461 5.99 -5.76 -19.26
N ARG A 462 5.42 -6.74 -18.56
CA ARG A 462 6.00 -8.10 -18.46
C ARG A 462 5.53 -9.03 -19.58
N ARG A 463 4.37 -8.77 -20.18
CA ARG A 463 3.75 -9.57 -21.24
C ARG A 463 4.68 -9.85 -22.43
N PRO A 464 5.36 -8.86 -23.06
CA PRO A 464 6.21 -9.12 -24.22
C PRO A 464 7.51 -9.86 -23.89
N ALA A 465 7.89 -9.94 -22.61
CA ALA A 465 9.17 -10.47 -22.16
C ALA A 465 9.14 -11.98 -21.85
N MET A 466 7.97 -12.63 -21.89
CA MET A 466 7.81 -14.04 -21.52
C MET A 466 6.92 -14.80 -22.53
N GLU A 467 7.39 -15.93 -23.04
CA GLU A 467 6.63 -16.83 -23.93
C GLU A 467 5.65 -17.75 -23.18
N ASP A 468 5.66 -17.73 -21.83
CA ASP A 468 4.90 -18.64 -20.97
C ASP A 468 3.57 -18.00 -20.51
N ALA A 469 2.46 -18.72 -20.65
CA ALA A 469 1.12 -18.35 -20.17
C ALA A 469 1.01 -18.15 -18.64
N ASN A 470 2.04 -18.46 -17.86
CA ASN A 470 2.02 -18.30 -16.40
C ASN A 470 2.09 -16.85 -15.89
N TYR A 471 2.59 -15.89 -16.68
CA TYR A 471 2.78 -14.51 -16.22
C TYR A 471 1.49 -13.80 -15.75
N VAL A 472 0.34 -14.10 -16.37
CA VAL A 472 -0.95 -13.52 -15.93
C VAL A 472 -1.33 -14.00 -14.53
N LYS A 473 -0.99 -15.25 -14.19
CA LYS A 473 -1.16 -15.79 -12.83
C LYS A 473 -0.25 -15.06 -11.84
N ASP A 474 0.97 -14.73 -12.24
CA ASP A 474 1.89 -13.95 -11.40
C ASP A 474 1.38 -12.52 -11.16
N THR A 475 0.80 -11.87 -12.18
CA THR A 475 0.11 -10.59 -12.03
C THR A 475 -1.06 -10.70 -11.04
N ASN A 476 -1.88 -11.74 -11.16
CA ASN A 476 -3.02 -11.97 -10.25
C ASN A 476 -2.56 -12.24 -8.81
N LEU A 477 -1.48 -13.00 -8.64
CA LEU A 477 -0.85 -13.23 -7.34
C LEU A 477 -0.35 -11.90 -6.75
N ALA A 478 0.41 -11.11 -7.51
CA ALA A 478 0.93 -9.82 -7.05
C ALA A 478 -0.18 -8.83 -6.66
N LEU A 479 -1.31 -8.82 -7.39
CA LEU A 479 -2.51 -8.06 -7.06
C LEU A 479 -3.07 -8.45 -5.68
N ARG A 480 -3.27 -9.76 -5.46
CA ARG A 480 -3.84 -10.29 -4.20
C ARG A 480 -2.91 -10.05 -3.02
N GLU A 481 -1.61 -10.30 -3.19
CA GLU A 481 -0.61 -10.07 -2.16
C GLU A 481 -0.57 -8.61 -1.73
N PHE A 482 -0.70 -7.68 -2.69
CA PHE A 482 -0.77 -6.26 -2.35
C PHE A 482 -2.01 -5.90 -1.57
N LEU A 483 -3.19 -6.35 -2.01
CA LEU A 483 -4.45 -6.16 -1.28
C LEU A 483 -4.36 -6.72 0.15
N HIS A 484 -3.76 -7.90 0.30
CA HIS A 484 -3.53 -8.53 1.59
C HIS A 484 -2.59 -7.72 2.48
N GLU A 485 -1.50 -7.19 1.93
CA GLU A 485 -0.59 -6.30 2.67
C GLU A 485 -1.29 -4.99 3.03
N ARG A 486 -2.18 -4.43 2.18
CA ARG A 486 -3.01 -3.27 2.56
C ARG A 486 -3.88 -3.62 3.76
N TRP A 487 -4.62 -4.73 3.69
CA TRP A 487 -5.49 -5.22 4.75
C TRP A 487 -4.76 -5.41 6.09
N LYS A 488 -3.56 -6.02 6.07
CA LYS A 488 -2.73 -6.25 7.25
C LYS A 488 -2.57 -5.01 8.13
N GLY A 489 -2.28 -3.85 7.54
CA GLY A 489 -2.05 -2.63 8.30
C GLY A 489 -3.33 -1.84 8.60
N LEU A 490 -4.43 -2.15 7.95
CA LEU A 490 -5.73 -1.53 8.21
C LEU A 490 -6.45 -2.20 9.36
N LEU A 491 -6.39 -3.54 9.43
CA LEU A 491 -7.13 -4.36 10.39
C LEU A 491 -7.06 -3.85 11.84
N PRO A 492 -5.89 -3.47 12.41
CA PRO A 492 -5.82 -3.02 13.80
C PRO A 492 -6.54 -1.70 14.07
N ILE A 493 -6.85 -0.93 13.02
CA ILE A 493 -7.45 0.41 13.12
C ILE A 493 -8.85 0.52 12.53
N LEU A 494 -9.53 -0.60 12.28
CA LEU A 494 -10.88 -0.60 11.71
C LEU A 494 -11.96 -0.34 12.75
N TRP A 495 -12.45 0.90 12.82
CA TRP A 495 -13.65 1.24 13.58
C TRP A 495 -14.46 2.37 12.93
N GLY A 496 -15.72 2.52 13.35
CA GLY A 496 -16.56 3.65 12.97
C GLY A 496 -16.74 3.83 11.45
N GLN A 497 -16.47 5.05 10.95
CA GLN A 497 -16.60 5.36 9.51
C GLN A 497 -15.52 4.72 8.65
N GLN A 498 -14.34 4.43 9.21
CA GLN A 498 -13.25 3.80 8.46
C GLN A 498 -13.66 2.40 8.02
N LEU A 499 -14.27 1.60 8.90
CA LEU A 499 -14.79 0.27 8.55
C LEU A 499 -15.73 0.30 7.33
N ARG A 500 -16.57 1.34 7.21
CA ARG A 500 -17.48 1.51 6.06
C ARG A 500 -16.74 1.84 4.77
N GLN A 501 -15.65 2.60 4.85
CA GLN A 501 -14.80 2.94 3.70
C GLN A 501 -14.02 1.72 3.23
N GLU A 502 -13.41 0.98 4.16
CA GLU A 502 -12.66 -0.23 3.79
C GLU A 502 -13.58 -1.32 3.27
N ARG A 503 -14.83 -1.43 3.78
CA ARG A 503 -15.83 -2.33 3.18
C ARG A 503 -16.20 -1.90 1.75
N LEU A 504 -16.20 -0.61 1.46
CA LEU A 504 -16.42 -0.13 0.08
C LEU A 504 -15.25 -0.53 -0.83
N ASP A 505 -14.01 -0.30 -0.40
CA ASP A 505 -12.81 -0.68 -1.16
C ASP A 505 -12.74 -2.20 -1.38
N GLU A 506 -13.09 -3.00 -0.38
CA GLU A 506 -13.21 -4.45 -0.49
C GLU A 506 -14.25 -4.87 -1.54
N LEU A 507 -15.42 -4.25 -1.56
CA LEU A 507 -16.48 -4.54 -2.55
C LEU A 507 -16.06 -4.17 -3.99
N ILE A 508 -15.18 -3.17 -4.17
CA ILE A 508 -14.60 -2.89 -5.49
C ILE A 508 -13.83 -4.12 -6.00
N TYR A 509 -12.95 -4.70 -5.18
CA TYR A 509 -12.12 -5.82 -5.63
C TYR A 509 -12.85 -7.16 -5.65
N LEU A 510 -13.72 -7.43 -4.67
CA LEU A 510 -14.40 -8.72 -4.57
C LEU A 510 -15.68 -8.78 -5.42
N SER A 511 -16.47 -7.70 -5.49
CA SER A 511 -17.77 -7.73 -6.19
C SER A 511 -17.70 -7.16 -7.60
N LEU A 512 -17.05 -6.01 -7.79
CA LEU A 512 -16.98 -5.37 -9.11
C LEU A 512 -15.88 -6.00 -9.98
N LEU A 513 -14.68 -6.20 -9.43
CA LEU A 513 -13.54 -6.74 -10.17
C LEU A 513 -13.38 -8.27 -10.02
N ASN A 514 -14.01 -8.90 -9.03
CA ASN A 514 -14.02 -10.35 -8.81
C ASN A 514 -12.61 -10.97 -8.71
N ALA A 515 -11.73 -10.31 -7.97
CA ALA A 515 -10.30 -10.61 -7.91
C ALA A 515 -9.95 -11.95 -7.22
N ASP A 516 -10.81 -12.42 -6.32
CA ASP A 516 -10.68 -13.68 -5.59
C ASP A 516 -10.89 -14.92 -6.47
N HIS A 517 -11.63 -14.79 -7.57
CA HIS A 517 -11.87 -15.88 -8.53
C HIS A 517 -10.97 -15.83 -9.78
N LEU A 518 -9.90 -15.02 -9.76
CA LEU A 518 -8.90 -15.02 -10.83
C LEU A 518 -8.06 -16.32 -10.86
N PRO A 519 -7.54 -16.74 -12.02
CA PRO A 519 -6.68 -17.92 -12.12
C PRO A 519 -5.33 -17.72 -11.44
N GLY A 520 -4.73 -18.79 -10.92
CA GLY A 520 -3.40 -18.79 -10.32
C GLY A 520 -3.40 -18.96 -8.79
N GLN A 521 -2.20 -18.97 -8.21
CA GLN A 521 -2.04 -19.10 -6.76
C GLN A 521 -2.67 -17.90 -6.02
N ARG A 522 -3.17 -18.15 -4.81
CA ARG A 522 -3.73 -17.11 -3.93
C ARG A 522 -2.67 -16.44 -3.07
N THR A 523 -1.61 -17.17 -2.71
CA THR A 523 -0.51 -16.73 -1.86
C THR A 523 0.81 -17.38 -2.31
N SER A 524 1.93 -16.83 -1.84
CA SER A 524 3.28 -17.32 -2.07
C SER A 524 4.16 -17.11 -0.82
N ALA A 525 5.45 -17.45 -0.92
CA ALA A 525 6.42 -17.15 0.13
C ALA A 525 6.66 -15.64 0.35
N LEU A 526 6.20 -14.78 -0.58
CA LEU A 526 6.29 -13.33 -0.49
C LEU A 526 5.05 -12.68 0.14
N THR A 527 3.98 -13.45 0.34
CA THR A 527 2.74 -12.94 0.92
C THR A 527 2.98 -12.48 2.35
N ALA A 528 2.49 -11.27 2.68
CA ALA A 528 2.61 -10.73 4.02
C ALA A 528 1.77 -11.52 5.04
N GLU A 529 2.34 -11.89 6.17
CA GLU A 529 1.57 -12.51 7.25
C GLU A 529 0.73 -11.46 8.00
N LEU A 530 -0.55 -11.75 8.28
CA LEU A 530 -1.42 -10.86 9.05
C LEU A 530 -0.94 -10.70 10.50
N TYR A 531 -1.21 -9.52 11.09
CA TYR A 531 -1.08 -9.31 12.53
C TYR A 531 -2.22 -10.02 13.27
N LEU A 532 -2.18 -11.35 13.35
CA LEU A 532 -3.17 -12.12 14.08
C LEU A 532 -2.78 -12.19 15.56
N PRO A 533 -3.72 -11.92 16.48
CA PRO A 533 -3.49 -12.22 17.89
C PRO A 533 -3.22 -13.71 18.06
N GLY A 534 -2.27 -14.09 18.92
CA GLY A 534 -2.30 -15.43 19.51
C GLY A 534 -3.63 -15.64 20.27
N THR A 535 -3.97 -16.88 20.59
CA THR A 535 -5.21 -17.28 21.32
C THR A 535 -5.24 -16.80 22.79
N GLN A 536 -4.87 -15.55 23.06
CA GLN A 536 -5.02 -14.93 24.37
C GLN A 536 -6.21 -13.99 24.33
N SER A 537 -7.16 -14.28 25.21
CA SER A 537 -8.42 -13.59 25.41
C SER A 537 -8.23 -12.08 25.52
N THR A 538 -8.88 -11.35 24.62
CA THR A 538 -9.11 -9.91 24.73
C THR A 538 -9.84 -9.62 26.04
N PRO A 539 -9.36 -8.69 26.89
CA PRO A 539 -10.18 -8.16 27.97
C PRO A 539 -11.42 -7.48 27.39
N GLU A 540 -12.58 -7.65 28.01
CA GLU A 540 -13.80 -6.93 27.65
C GLU A 540 -13.56 -5.41 27.73
N VAL A 541 -13.62 -4.75 26.57
CA VAL A 541 -13.61 -3.28 26.49
C VAL A 541 -15.06 -2.81 26.56
N GLU A 542 -15.41 -2.07 27.62
CA GLU A 542 -16.70 -1.40 27.73
C GLU A 542 -16.93 -0.49 26.51
N GLN A 543 -18.05 -0.68 25.83
CA GLN A 543 -18.46 0.20 24.74
C GLN A 543 -18.77 1.60 25.31
N PRO A 544 -18.20 2.67 24.75
CA PRO A 544 -18.57 4.01 25.17
C PRO A 544 -20.05 4.26 24.82
N PRO A 545 -20.81 4.96 25.68
CA PRO A 545 -22.22 5.23 25.44
C PRO A 545 -22.39 6.04 24.14
N PRO A 546 -23.48 5.84 23.40
CA PRO A 546 -23.73 6.57 22.17
C PRO A 546 -23.75 8.09 22.44
N LYS A 547 -22.85 8.83 21.78
CA LYS A 547 -22.86 10.30 21.82
C LYS A 547 -24.20 10.79 21.25
N ARG A 548 -24.98 11.49 22.09
CA ARG A 548 -26.20 12.20 21.66
C ARG A 548 -25.82 13.21 20.58
N THR A 549 -26.38 13.05 19.38
CA THR A 549 -26.31 14.02 18.30
C THR A 549 -26.93 15.35 18.76
N LYS A 550 -26.22 16.47 18.55
CA LYS A 550 -26.79 17.81 18.75
C LYS A 550 -28.05 17.95 17.89
N PRO A 551 -29.15 18.52 18.41
CA PRO A 551 -30.32 18.81 17.60
C PRO A 551 -29.94 19.81 16.50
N PHE A 552 -30.39 19.54 15.28
CA PHE A 552 -30.20 20.44 14.15
C PHE A 552 -30.81 21.81 14.48
N SER A 553 -30.06 22.88 14.23
CA SER A 553 -30.60 24.24 14.19
C SER A 553 -31.64 24.32 13.08
N SER A 554 -32.84 24.78 13.42
CA SER A 554 -33.97 24.91 12.50
C SER A 554 -33.59 25.72 11.26
N VAL A 555 -33.69 25.08 10.09
CA VAL A 555 -33.68 25.74 8.78
C VAL A 555 -34.94 26.60 8.68
N PRO A 556 -34.90 27.81 8.06
CA PRO A 556 -36.07 28.66 7.93
C PRO A 556 -37.22 27.91 7.26
N ASN A 557 -38.41 28.15 7.81
CA ASN A 557 -39.69 27.52 7.45
C ASN A 557 -39.99 27.69 5.95
N GLN A 558 -39.55 26.74 5.14
CA GLN A 558 -40.07 26.56 3.79
C GLN A 558 -41.50 26.03 3.93
N SER A 559 -42.44 26.73 3.28
CA SER A 559 -43.87 26.41 3.16
C SER A 559 -44.23 24.95 3.44
N LYS A 560 -45.22 24.69 4.31
CA LYS A 560 -45.78 23.35 4.59
C LYS A 560 -45.82 22.49 3.32
N ILE A 561 -44.87 21.56 3.21
CA ILE A 561 -44.77 20.65 2.07
C ILE A 561 -45.67 19.46 2.40
N GLU A 562 -46.79 19.32 1.70
CA GLU A 562 -47.68 18.18 1.89
C GLU A 562 -47.14 16.93 1.18
N ALA A 563 -46.99 15.83 1.93
CA ALA A 563 -46.75 14.49 1.42
C ALA A 563 -47.50 13.48 2.30
N GLU A 564 -48.02 12.41 1.71
CA GLU A 564 -48.63 11.29 2.43
C GLU A 564 -47.57 10.31 2.92
N ILE A 565 -46.49 10.15 2.14
CA ILE A 565 -45.38 9.27 2.44
C ILE A 565 -44.07 10.04 2.29
N LEU A 566 -43.24 10.00 3.31
CA LEU A 566 -41.88 10.52 3.29
C LEU A 566 -40.89 9.36 3.21
N VAL A 567 -40.14 9.29 2.11
CA VAL A 567 -39.05 8.32 1.93
C VAL A 567 -37.73 9.00 2.27
N VAL A 568 -36.96 8.38 3.17
CA VAL A 568 -35.65 8.88 3.57
C VAL A 568 -34.55 8.04 2.90
N GLY A 569 -33.84 8.65 1.96
CA GLY A 569 -32.76 8.04 1.19
C GLY A 569 -33.08 7.91 -0.30
N ALA A 570 -32.09 8.18 -1.15
CA ALA A 570 -32.16 8.07 -2.62
C ALA A 570 -31.24 6.94 -3.15
N GLY A 571 -31.10 5.86 -2.37
CA GLY A 571 -30.60 4.59 -2.88
C GLY A 571 -31.72 3.77 -3.52
N ILE A 572 -31.38 2.65 -4.17
CA ILE A 572 -32.35 1.81 -4.90
C ILE A 572 -33.55 1.42 -4.05
N SER A 573 -33.35 0.98 -2.81
CA SER A 573 -34.47 0.62 -1.92
C SER A 573 -35.42 1.79 -1.63
N GLY A 574 -34.88 3.00 -1.42
CA GLY A 574 -35.68 4.19 -1.18
C GLY A 574 -36.43 4.63 -2.45
N LEU A 575 -35.74 4.66 -3.58
CA LEU A 575 -36.34 5.01 -4.86
C LEU A 575 -37.41 4.01 -5.30
N SER A 576 -37.17 2.71 -5.13
CA SER A 576 -38.16 1.66 -5.40
C SER A 576 -39.37 1.78 -4.46
N ALA A 577 -39.17 2.07 -3.17
CA ALA A 577 -40.28 2.30 -2.24
C ALA A 577 -41.11 3.53 -2.65
N ALA A 578 -40.44 4.61 -3.07
CA ALA A 578 -41.10 5.83 -3.52
C ALA A 578 -41.91 5.59 -4.81
N TRP A 579 -41.29 4.97 -5.81
CA TRP A 579 -41.94 4.58 -7.06
C TRP A 579 -43.17 3.69 -6.79
N SER A 580 -42.99 2.63 -6.01
CA SER A 580 -44.04 1.68 -5.64
C SER A 580 -45.22 2.38 -4.92
N ALA A 581 -44.95 3.37 -4.09
CA ALA A 581 -45.99 4.17 -3.45
C ALA A 581 -46.71 5.13 -4.43
N VAL A 582 -45.97 5.76 -5.35
CA VAL A 582 -46.54 6.63 -6.40
C VAL A 582 -47.46 5.83 -7.34
N GLU A 583 -47.05 4.64 -7.77
CA GLU A 583 -47.88 3.73 -8.59
C GLU A 583 -49.21 3.36 -7.90
N ARG A 584 -49.24 3.37 -6.57
CA ARG A 584 -50.46 3.16 -5.77
C ARG A 584 -51.23 4.45 -5.48
N GLY A 585 -50.97 5.51 -6.25
CA GLY A 585 -51.65 6.81 -6.17
C GLY A 585 -51.30 7.64 -4.94
N ARG A 586 -50.16 7.36 -4.27
CA ARG A 586 -49.75 8.11 -3.07
C ARG A 586 -48.92 9.33 -3.42
N ARG A 587 -49.09 10.41 -2.65
CA ARG A 587 -48.20 11.59 -2.74
C ARG A 587 -46.92 11.33 -1.94
N VAL A 588 -45.84 11.02 -2.64
CA VAL A 588 -44.55 10.69 -2.02
C VAL A 588 -43.57 11.84 -2.10
N ARG A 589 -42.78 12.04 -1.05
CA ARG A 589 -41.58 12.89 -1.07
C ARG A 589 -40.36 12.06 -0.74
N VAL A 590 -39.33 12.12 -1.59
CA VAL A 590 -38.01 11.56 -1.27
C VAL A 590 -37.14 12.68 -0.70
N ILE A 591 -36.52 12.43 0.44
CA ILE A 591 -35.48 13.29 1.02
C ILE A 591 -34.18 12.52 1.09
N ALA A 592 -33.10 13.09 0.57
CA ALA A 592 -31.78 12.48 0.59
C ALA A 592 -30.70 13.54 0.70
N LYS A 593 -29.56 13.15 1.29
CA LYS A 593 -28.37 14.01 1.38
C LYS A 593 -27.66 14.14 0.02
N GLY A 594 -27.90 13.22 -0.91
CA GLY A 594 -27.30 13.14 -2.24
C GLY A 594 -27.74 11.87 -2.97
N ARG A 595 -27.14 11.58 -4.13
CA ARG A 595 -27.32 10.29 -4.82
C ARG A 595 -26.79 9.15 -3.94
N GLY A 596 -27.46 7.99 -3.97
CA GLY A 596 -27.03 6.79 -3.26
C GLY A 596 -25.71 6.21 -3.81
N SER A 597 -25.24 5.10 -3.25
CA SER A 597 -23.99 4.43 -3.62
C SER A 597 -24.04 3.68 -4.97
N LEU A 598 -25.01 3.98 -5.83
CA LEU A 598 -25.24 3.23 -7.08
C LEU A 598 -24.10 3.41 -8.09
N TYR A 599 -23.39 4.53 -8.05
CA TYR A 599 -22.21 4.79 -8.88
C TYR A 599 -20.99 3.90 -8.56
N TRP A 600 -21.06 3.06 -7.52
CA TRP A 600 -20.06 2.02 -7.24
C TRP A 600 -20.43 0.66 -7.85
N HIS A 601 -21.65 0.53 -8.38
CA HIS A 601 -22.24 -0.73 -8.77
C HIS A 601 -22.04 -1.02 -10.25
N ALA A 602 -21.90 -2.30 -10.60
CA ALA A 602 -21.74 -2.74 -11.99
C ALA A 602 -22.99 -2.56 -12.86
N GLY A 603 -24.10 -2.04 -12.32
CA GLY A 603 -25.40 -1.95 -13.03
C GLY A 603 -26.15 -3.27 -13.18
N CYS A 604 -25.63 -4.39 -12.66
CA CYS A 604 -26.26 -5.71 -12.70
C CYS A 604 -26.95 -6.03 -11.37
N ILE A 605 -28.02 -6.80 -11.31
CA ILE A 605 -28.65 -7.24 -10.05
C ILE A 605 -28.25 -8.68 -9.76
N ASP A 606 -27.57 -8.88 -8.63
CA ASP A 606 -27.07 -10.19 -8.23
C ASP A 606 -28.03 -10.86 -7.24
N VAL A 607 -28.27 -12.15 -7.45
CA VAL A 607 -29.01 -13.00 -6.53
C VAL A 607 -28.17 -14.25 -6.31
N LEU A 608 -27.49 -14.32 -5.16
CA LEU A 608 -26.62 -15.43 -4.77
C LEU A 608 -25.69 -15.89 -5.92
N GLY A 609 -24.73 -15.04 -6.30
CA GLY A 609 -23.81 -15.33 -7.41
C GLY A 609 -22.78 -16.42 -7.08
N TYR A 610 -22.31 -16.45 -5.83
CA TYR A 610 -21.41 -17.47 -5.29
C TYR A 610 -21.98 -17.99 -3.97
N SER A 611 -21.75 -19.27 -3.66
CA SER A 611 -22.22 -19.90 -2.42
C SER A 611 -21.09 -20.67 -1.76
N GLN A 612 -20.90 -20.48 -0.45
CA GLN A 612 -19.97 -21.29 0.33
C GLN A 612 -20.31 -22.79 0.30
N LEU A 613 -21.57 -23.14 0.02
CA LEU A 613 -22.04 -24.52 -0.13
C LEU A 613 -21.61 -25.16 -1.47
N GLN A 614 -21.47 -24.36 -2.53
CA GLN A 614 -21.11 -24.82 -3.88
C GLN A 614 -19.62 -24.62 -4.22
N GLY A 615 -18.81 -24.13 -3.27
CA GLY A 615 -17.38 -23.92 -3.44
C GLY A 615 -17.05 -22.61 -4.18
N GLU A 616 -15.97 -22.62 -4.97
CA GLU A 616 -15.48 -21.44 -5.71
C GLU A 616 -16.16 -21.23 -7.08
N GLU A 617 -17.04 -22.15 -7.48
CA GLU A 617 -17.73 -22.11 -8.77
C GLU A 617 -18.91 -21.12 -8.76
N PRO A 618 -19.17 -20.42 -9.88
CA PRO A 618 -20.34 -19.56 -10.00
C PRO A 618 -21.64 -20.36 -9.88
N VAL A 619 -22.59 -19.85 -9.10
CA VAL A 619 -23.94 -20.43 -8.99
C VAL A 619 -24.64 -20.33 -10.35
N GLU A 620 -25.00 -21.47 -10.95
CA GLU A 620 -25.71 -21.46 -12.24
C GLU A 620 -27.17 -21.05 -12.06
N SER A 621 -27.88 -21.64 -11.09
CA SER A 621 -29.30 -21.36 -10.82
C SER A 621 -29.48 -20.74 -9.42
N PRO A 622 -29.69 -19.41 -9.34
CA PRO A 622 -30.00 -18.74 -8.08
C PRO A 622 -31.19 -19.35 -7.36
N LEU A 623 -32.24 -19.75 -8.09
CA LEU A 623 -33.44 -20.33 -7.49
C LEU A 623 -33.12 -21.61 -6.71
N ALA A 624 -32.40 -22.55 -7.34
CA ALA A 624 -32.03 -23.82 -6.70
C ALA A 624 -31.11 -23.58 -5.50
N ALA A 625 -30.10 -22.72 -5.65
CA ALA A 625 -29.17 -22.40 -4.57
C ALA A 625 -29.83 -21.66 -3.41
N LEU A 626 -30.83 -20.79 -3.69
CA LEU A 626 -31.62 -20.12 -2.65
C LEU A 626 -32.51 -21.10 -1.89
N GLN A 627 -33.11 -22.08 -2.57
CA GLN A 627 -33.92 -23.12 -1.92
C GLN A 627 -33.08 -23.91 -0.92
N GLU A 628 -31.88 -24.31 -1.31
CA GLU A 628 -30.91 -24.99 -0.45
C GLU A 628 -30.48 -24.08 0.73
N LEU A 629 -30.08 -22.83 0.44
CA LEU A 629 -29.66 -21.88 1.46
C LEU A 629 -30.75 -21.64 2.51
N ILE A 630 -32.01 -21.48 2.07
CA ILE A 630 -33.17 -21.25 2.95
C ILE A 630 -33.50 -22.50 3.76
N HIS A 631 -33.39 -23.68 3.15
CA HIS A 631 -33.60 -24.95 3.85
C HIS A 631 -32.62 -25.10 5.01
N ASP A 632 -31.34 -24.83 4.76
CA ASP A 632 -30.27 -24.97 5.74
C ASP A 632 -30.20 -23.81 6.74
N ASN A 633 -30.72 -22.64 6.36
CA ASN A 633 -30.65 -21.40 7.15
C ASN A 633 -32.04 -20.71 7.19
N PRO A 634 -32.99 -21.23 8.00
CA PRO A 634 -34.36 -20.72 8.05
C PRO A 634 -34.46 -19.27 8.56
N ASP A 635 -33.44 -18.78 9.28
CA ASP A 635 -33.35 -17.41 9.78
C ASP A 635 -32.65 -16.45 8.79
N HIS A 636 -32.20 -16.94 7.63
CA HIS A 636 -31.52 -16.11 6.64
C HIS A 636 -32.49 -15.04 6.06
N PRO A 637 -32.04 -13.82 5.74
CA PRO A 637 -32.90 -12.77 5.19
C PRO A 637 -33.69 -13.19 3.93
N TYR A 638 -33.13 -14.05 3.09
CA TYR A 638 -33.84 -14.62 1.93
C TYR A 638 -35.01 -15.54 2.34
N ALA A 639 -34.90 -16.27 3.45
CA ALA A 639 -35.98 -17.10 3.98
C ALA A 639 -37.14 -16.23 4.45
N MET A 640 -36.84 -15.12 5.14
CA MET A 640 -37.83 -14.16 5.61
C MET A 640 -38.55 -13.44 4.46
N ALA A 641 -37.83 -13.09 3.39
CA ALA A 641 -38.40 -12.44 2.22
C ALA A 641 -39.33 -13.40 1.43
N GLY A 642 -38.94 -14.66 1.31
CA GLY A 642 -39.63 -15.67 0.53
C GLY A 642 -39.31 -15.61 -0.96
N ILE A 643 -39.17 -16.78 -1.59
CA ILE A 643 -38.77 -16.92 -3.00
C ILE A 643 -39.75 -16.22 -3.95
N ASP A 644 -41.06 -16.35 -3.71
CA ASP A 644 -42.09 -15.73 -4.56
C ASP A 644 -41.99 -14.20 -4.54
N THR A 645 -41.69 -13.61 -3.38
CA THR A 645 -41.47 -12.17 -3.22
C THR A 645 -40.23 -11.72 -3.98
N ILE A 646 -39.13 -12.47 -3.91
CA ILE A 646 -37.90 -12.17 -4.63
C ILE A 646 -38.17 -12.20 -6.15
N LYS A 647 -38.79 -13.27 -6.65
CA LYS A 647 -39.13 -13.43 -8.07
C LYS A 647 -40.04 -12.30 -8.56
N THR A 648 -41.08 -11.96 -7.80
CA THR A 648 -42.01 -10.88 -8.14
C THR A 648 -41.32 -9.51 -8.14
N SER A 649 -40.41 -9.28 -7.19
CA SER A 649 -39.65 -8.02 -7.10
C SER A 649 -38.65 -7.85 -8.26
N LEU A 650 -37.98 -8.92 -8.68
CA LEU A 650 -37.08 -8.90 -9.84
C LEU A 650 -37.85 -8.56 -11.11
N ASN A 651 -38.98 -9.22 -11.38
CA ASN A 651 -39.80 -8.95 -12.55
C ASN A 651 -40.30 -7.48 -12.56
N ALA A 652 -40.82 -7.00 -11.44
CA ALA A 652 -41.28 -5.61 -11.33
C ALA A 652 -40.16 -4.59 -11.55
N PHE A 653 -38.93 -4.91 -11.12
CA PHE A 653 -37.78 -4.06 -11.36
C PHE A 653 -37.32 -4.10 -12.83
N GLN A 654 -37.38 -5.25 -13.49
CA GLN A 654 -37.12 -5.36 -14.93
C GLN A 654 -38.14 -4.53 -15.74
N ASP A 655 -39.43 -4.60 -15.41
CA ASP A 655 -40.49 -3.83 -16.07
C ASP A 655 -40.25 -2.32 -15.92
N LEU A 656 -39.84 -1.86 -14.73
CA LEU A 656 -39.45 -0.47 -14.48
C LEU A 656 -38.27 -0.03 -15.35
N CYS A 657 -37.23 -0.84 -15.40
CA CYS A 657 -36.04 -0.60 -16.20
C CYS A 657 -36.35 -0.55 -17.70
N LEU A 658 -37.19 -1.47 -18.19
CA LEU A 658 -37.68 -1.47 -19.57
C LEU A 658 -38.49 -0.21 -19.90
N ALA A 659 -39.39 0.22 -19.00
CA ALA A 659 -40.17 1.45 -19.16
C ALA A 659 -39.32 2.73 -19.13
N SER A 660 -38.09 2.62 -18.64
CA SER A 660 -37.12 3.73 -18.53
C SER A 660 -36.03 3.69 -19.60
N ASP A 661 -36.23 2.94 -20.69
CA ASP A 661 -35.26 2.78 -21.80
C ASP A 661 -33.89 2.20 -21.38
N TYR A 662 -33.85 1.45 -20.27
CA TYR A 662 -32.64 0.76 -19.79
C TYR A 662 -32.94 -0.69 -19.40
N PRO A 663 -33.31 -1.55 -20.36
CA PRO A 663 -33.77 -2.91 -20.08
C PRO A 663 -32.70 -3.79 -19.40
N LEU A 664 -33.15 -4.55 -18.40
CA LEU A 664 -32.37 -5.59 -17.73
C LEU A 664 -32.88 -6.98 -18.12
N HIS A 665 -31.96 -7.87 -18.49
CA HIS A 665 -32.24 -9.21 -19.00
C HIS A 665 -31.80 -10.27 -18.00
N GLY A 666 -32.53 -11.38 -17.93
CA GLY A 666 -32.23 -12.50 -17.05
C GLY A 666 -33.42 -12.93 -16.20
N SER A 667 -33.18 -13.87 -15.29
CA SER A 667 -34.17 -14.37 -14.34
C SER A 667 -33.49 -15.10 -13.19
N ILE A 668 -34.22 -15.32 -12.10
CA ILE A 668 -33.74 -16.13 -10.95
C ILE A 668 -33.46 -17.59 -11.30
N GLU A 669 -33.94 -18.07 -12.45
CA GLU A 669 -33.75 -19.46 -12.88
C GLU A 669 -32.29 -19.72 -13.29
N ARG A 670 -31.60 -18.69 -13.80
CA ARG A 670 -30.24 -18.84 -14.32
C ARG A 670 -29.46 -17.53 -14.29
N ASN A 671 -28.30 -17.54 -13.63
CA ASN A 671 -27.34 -16.44 -13.68
C ASN A 671 -26.72 -16.29 -15.08
N TRP A 672 -26.46 -15.06 -15.49
CA TRP A 672 -25.47 -14.72 -16.51
C TRP A 672 -24.06 -14.88 -15.97
N LEU A 673 -23.08 -15.05 -16.87
CA LEU A 673 -21.66 -15.03 -16.50
C LEU A 673 -20.96 -13.94 -17.30
N LEU A 674 -20.68 -12.79 -16.70
CA LEU A 674 -20.08 -11.64 -17.40
C LEU A 674 -18.61 -11.46 -17.02
N PRO A 675 -17.73 -10.96 -17.91
CA PRO A 675 -16.37 -10.62 -17.52
C PRO A 675 -16.32 -9.41 -16.58
N SER A 676 -15.37 -9.42 -15.65
CA SER A 676 -14.93 -8.24 -14.91
C SER A 676 -13.80 -7.51 -15.64
N ALA A 677 -13.46 -6.30 -15.20
CA ALA A 677 -12.28 -5.58 -15.72
C ALA A 677 -10.93 -6.21 -15.31
N LEU A 678 -10.92 -7.28 -14.51
CA LEU A 678 -9.75 -8.15 -14.32
C LEU A 678 -9.82 -9.44 -15.15
N GLY A 679 -10.90 -9.67 -15.90
CA GLY A 679 -11.14 -10.95 -16.60
C GLY A 679 -11.66 -12.06 -15.68
N GLY A 680 -12.16 -11.72 -14.49
CA GLY A 680 -12.83 -12.66 -13.59
C GLY A 680 -14.29 -12.91 -14.01
N PRO A 681 -14.82 -14.13 -13.86
CA PRO A 681 -16.20 -14.44 -14.23
C PRO A 681 -17.19 -13.92 -13.17
N ARG A 682 -18.16 -13.11 -13.55
CA ARG A 682 -19.14 -12.53 -12.60
C ARG A 682 -20.53 -13.10 -12.82
N PRO A 683 -21.04 -13.95 -11.91
CA PRO A 683 -22.41 -14.42 -11.95
C PRO A 683 -23.37 -13.29 -11.58
N THR A 684 -24.37 -13.04 -12.43
CA THR A 684 -25.39 -12.02 -12.14
C THR A 684 -26.78 -12.47 -12.58
N CYS A 685 -27.81 -12.12 -11.82
CA CYS A 685 -29.18 -12.56 -12.10
C CYS A 685 -29.80 -11.70 -13.21
N LEU A 686 -29.63 -10.38 -13.15
CA LEU A 686 -30.12 -9.43 -14.16
C LEU A 686 -28.98 -8.57 -14.68
N ALA A 687 -28.82 -8.51 -16.00
CA ALA A 687 -27.77 -7.74 -16.68
C ALA A 687 -28.36 -6.71 -17.65
N PRO A 688 -27.80 -5.49 -17.75
CA PRO A 688 -28.21 -4.52 -18.76
C PRO A 688 -28.03 -5.03 -20.20
N GLU A 689 -28.91 -4.60 -21.11
CA GLU A 689 -28.79 -4.86 -22.56
C GLU A 689 -27.39 -4.53 -23.11
N THR A 690 -26.72 -3.51 -22.56
CA THR A 690 -25.36 -3.16 -23.00
C THR A 690 -24.28 -4.16 -22.58
N MET A 691 -24.60 -5.18 -21.77
CA MET A 691 -23.61 -6.15 -21.26
C MET A 691 -23.85 -7.58 -21.72
N ILE A 692 -25.08 -7.95 -22.12
CA ILE A 692 -25.45 -9.36 -22.39
C ILE A 692 -24.70 -9.99 -23.57
N ALA A 693 -24.17 -9.20 -24.49
CA ALA A 693 -23.29 -9.71 -25.53
C ALA A 693 -21.96 -10.23 -24.95
N GLY A 694 -21.57 -9.82 -23.74
CA GLY A 694 -20.38 -10.27 -23.02
C GLY A 694 -20.50 -11.62 -22.28
N ASP A 695 -21.64 -12.31 -22.34
CA ASP A 695 -21.83 -13.59 -21.66
C ASP A 695 -20.70 -14.59 -21.99
N LEU A 696 -19.97 -15.04 -20.97
CA LEU A 696 -18.81 -15.93 -21.06
C LEU A 696 -19.21 -17.37 -21.39
N ARG A 697 -20.50 -17.71 -21.38
CA ARG A 697 -20.98 -19.02 -21.85
C ARG A 697 -21.00 -19.15 -23.37
N LYS A 698 -20.98 -18.01 -24.07
CA LYS A 698 -20.81 -17.94 -25.52
C LYS A 698 -19.39 -18.37 -25.90
N THR A 699 -19.26 -19.02 -27.05
CA THR A 699 -17.99 -19.60 -27.53
C THR A 699 -17.24 -18.70 -28.50
N GLU A 700 -17.94 -17.69 -29.04
CA GLU A 700 -17.44 -16.67 -29.94
C GLU A 700 -16.30 -15.90 -29.27
N PRO A 701 -15.14 -15.75 -29.95
CA PRO A 701 -14.02 -14.96 -29.45
C PRO A 701 -14.42 -13.53 -29.10
N MET A 702 -13.67 -12.92 -28.19
CA MET A 702 -13.84 -11.54 -27.78
C MET A 702 -12.67 -10.67 -28.21
N LEU A 703 -12.96 -9.48 -28.72
CA LEU A 703 -11.98 -8.41 -28.85
C LEU A 703 -12.28 -7.38 -27.76
N ILE A 704 -11.36 -7.16 -26.85
CA ILE A 704 -11.49 -6.21 -25.74
C ILE A 704 -10.68 -4.97 -26.11
N ILE A 705 -11.34 -3.82 -26.26
CA ILE A 705 -10.71 -2.56 -26.65
C ILE A 705 -10.68 -1.57 -25.50
N ASN A 706 -9.53 -0.91 -25.31
CA ASN A 706 -9.39 0.29 -24.50
C ASN A 706 -8.99 1.50 -25.36
N PHE A 707 -9.14 2.71 -24.81
CA PHE A 707 -8.67 3.96 -25.39
C PHE A 707 -7.38 4.41 -24.70
N ALA A 708 -6.37 4.79 -25.48
CA ALA A 708 -5.12 5.31 -24.96
C ALA A 708 -5.35 6.49 -23.99
N GLY A 709 -4.67 6.45 -22.83
CA GLY A 709 -4.84 7.42 -21.74
C GLY A 709 -5.99 7.14 -20.77
N PHE A 710 -6.84 6.13 -21.03
CA PHE A 710 -7.84 5.68 -20.05
C PHE A 710 -7.25 4.57 -19.16
N HIS A 711 -6.77 4.96 -17.98
CA HIS A 711 -6.03 4.07 -17.06
C HIS A 711 -6.91 3.18 -16.18
N ASP A 712 -8.24 3.22 -16.30
CA ASP A 712 -9.17 2.38 -15.53
C ASP A 712 -9.56 1.09 -16.27
N PHE A 713 -8.91 0.77 -17.39
CA PHE A 713 -9.23 -0.41 -18.20
C PHE A 713 -7.98 -0.98 -18.90
N TYR A 714 -7.64 -2.25 -18.66
CA TYR A 714 -6.44 -2.89 -19.23
C TYR A 714 -6.83 -4.11 -20.07
N PRO A 715 -6.96 -3.96 -21.39
CA PRO A 715 -7.61 -4.94 -22.25
C PRO A 715 -6.78 -6.23 -22.37
N GLU A 716 -5.45 -6.15 -22.37
CA GLU A 716 -4.57 -7.33 -22.42
C GLU A 716 -4.70 -8.17 -21.14
N LEU A 717 -4.72 -7.53 -19.96
CA LEU A 717 -4.93 -8.23 -18.69
C LEU A 717 -6.25 -8.98 -18.66
N ILE A 718 -7.34 -8.33 -19.11
CA ILE A 718 -8.67 -8.94 -19.22
C ILE A 718 -8.61 -10.15 -20.16
N ALA A 719 -8.07 -9.96 -21.37
CA ALA A 719 -8.04 -10.97 -22.41
C ALA A 719 -7.21 -12.20 -22.03
N ASP A 720 -6.05 -12.00 -21.40
CA ASP A 720 -5.16 -13.09 -21.01
C ASP A 720 -5.77 -13.88 -19.83
N ASN A 721 -6.44 -13.21 -18.88
CA ASN A 721 -7.19 -13.88 -17.80
C ASN A 721 -8.39 -14.67 -18.34
N LEU A 722 -9.12 -14.15 -19.32
CA LEU A 722 -10.21 -14.88 -19.96
C LEU A 722 -9.68 -16.09 -20.75
N SER A 723 -8.60 -15.92 -21.50
CA SER A 723 -8.02 -16.97 -22.35
C SER A 723 -7.51 -18.16 -21.56
N ILE A 724 -6.85 -17.94 -20.42
CA ILE A 724 -6.39 -19.04 -19.56
C ILE A 724 -7.53 -19.80 -18.87
N GLN A 725 -8.72 -19.20 -18.79
CA GLN A 725 -9.97 -19.83 -18.36
C GLN A 725 -10.75 -20.46 -19.53
N GLY A 726 -10.12 -20.59 -20.71
CA GLY A 726 -10.74 -21.20 -21.89
C GLY A 726 -11.74 -20.30 -22.62
N LYS A 727 -11.69 -18.98 -22.41
CA LYS A 727 -12.53 -17.98 -23.09
C LYS A 727 -11.67 -17.18 -24.07
N PRO A 728 -11.68 -17.49 -25.39
CA PRO A 728 -10.80 -16.85 -26.35
C PRO A 728 -11.02 -15.32 -26.36
N ALA A 729 -9.98 -14.56 -26.06
CA ALA A 729 -10.03 -13.11 -26.02
C ALA A 729 -8.73 -12.48 -26.49
N ILE A 730 -8.84 -11.32 -27.13
CA ILE A 730 -7.71 -10.49 -27.58
C ILE A 730 -7.89 -9.11 -26.96
N GLY A 731 -6.83 -8.57 -26.36
CA GLY A 731 -6.82 -7.22 -25.81
C GLY A 731 -6.10 -6.26 -26.74
N LEU A 732 -6.67 -5.08 -26.94
CA LEU A 732 -6.09 -4.02 -27.77
C LEU A 732 -6.36 -2.63 -27.16
N THR A 733 -5.31 -1.81 -27.04
CA THR A 733 -5.48 -0.37 -26.76
C THR A 733 -5.36 0.41 -28.06
N ILE A 734 -6.36 1.23 -28.38
CA ILE A 734 -6.37 2.06 -29.60
C ILE A 734 -6.08 3.53 -29.30
N GLU A 735 -5.42 4.19 -30.24
CA GLU A 735 -5.16 5.63 -30.20
C GLU A 735 -6.34 6.41 -30.79
N VAL A 736 -6.79 7.46 -30.12
CA VAL A 736 -7.86 8.36 -30.60
C VAL A 736 -7.37 9.80 -30.51
N PRO A 737 -6.84 10.38 -31.60
CA PRO A 737 -6.20 11.71 -31.58
C PRO A 737 -7.08 12.84 -31.06
N GLU A 738 -8.40 12.73 -31.19
CA GLU A 738 -9.40 13.69 -30.75
C GLU A 738 -9.62 13.68 -29.23
N LEU A 739 -9.10 12.67 -28.52
CA LEU A 739 -9.12 12.65 -27.06
C LEU A 739 -8.09 13.63 -26.49
N PRO A 740 -8.41 14.31 -25.37
CA PRO A 740 -7.54 15.32 -24.81
C PRO A 740 -6.24 14.71 -24.26
N GLN A 741 -5.12 14.98 -24.94
CA GLN A 741 -3.81 14.40 -24.62
C GLN A 741 -3.18 14.89 -23.29
N HIS A 742 -3.73 15.94 -22.68
CA HIS A 742 -3.18 16.55 -21.46
C HIS A 742 -4.17 16.59 -20.29
N SER A 743 -5.35 15.99 -20.44
CA SER A 743 -6.40 15.98 -19.42
C SER A 743 -6.62 14.58 -18.87
N ILE A 744 -7.13 14.49 -17.64
CA ILE A 744 -7.52 13.21 -17.05
C ILE A 744 -8.73 12.67 -17.81
N LEU A 745 -8.58 11.48 -18.38
CA LEU A 745 -9.67 10.78 -19.03
C LEU A 745 -10.37 9.90 -18.00
N THR A 746 -11.66 10.17 -17.75
CA THR A 746 -12.48 9.39 -16.81
C THR A 746 -13.62 8.70 -17.56
N GLY A 747 -14.17 7.63 -16.97
CA GLY A 747 -15.31 6.93 -17.56
C GLY A 747 -16.51 7.86 -17.79
N ARG A 748 -16.70 8.88 -16.93
CA ARG A 748 -17.75 9.89 -17.09
C ARG A 748 -17.53 10.79 -18.30
N VAL A 749 -16.30 11.27 -18.50
CA VAL A 749 -15.95 12.10 -19.66
C VAL A 749 -16.14 11.33 -20.95
N LEU A 750 -15.72 10.07 -20.99
CA LEU A 750 -15.95 9.19 -22.14
C LEU A 750 -17.45 8.95 -22.37
N ALA A 751 -18.22 8.66 -21.33
CA ALA A 751 -19.66 8.45 -21.46
C ALA A 751 -20.40 9.68 -22.00
N GLU A 752 -20.10 10.87 -21.50
CA GLU A 752 -20.68 12.11 -22.02
C GLU A 752 -20.24 12.40 -23.47
N ALA A 753 -19.05 11.96 -23.87
CA ALA A 753 -18.61 12.04 -25.25
C ALA A 753 -19.38 11.06 -26.16
N PHE A 754 -19.63 9.83 -25.71
CA PHE A 754 -20.39 8.81 -26.45
C PHE A 754 -21.83 9.21 -26.77
N ASP A 755 -22.46 10.07 -25.98
CA ASP A 755 -23.78 10.61 -26.30
C ASP A 755 -23.77 11.54 -27.54
N LYS A 756 -22.59 12.01 -28.00
CA LYS A 756 -22.44 12.80 -29.23
C LYS A 756 -22.21 11.93 -30.45
N VAL A 757 -22.99 12.15 -31.51
CA VAL A 757 -22.91 11.40 -32.78
C VAL A 757 -21.51 11.48 -33.38
N GLU A 758 -20.90 12.66 -33.37
CA GLU A 758 -19.57 12.91 -33.95
C GLU A 758 -18.50 12.06 -33.26
N PHE A 759 -18.60 11.90 -31.95
CA PHE A 759 -17.66 11.07 -31.20
C PHE A 759 -17.83 9.59 -31.52
N ARG A 760 -19.06 9.11 -31.69
CA ARG A 760 -19.31 7.72 -32.11
C ARG A 760 -18.73 7.42 -33.49
N GLN A 761 -18.80 8.38 -34.41
CA GLN A 761 -18.16 8.27 -35.73
C GLN A 761 -16.63 8.16 -35.62
N ILE A 762 -16.01 9.03 -34.81
CA ILE A 762 -14.57 9.02 -34.54
C ILE A 762 -14.13 7.66 -33.98
N ILE A 763 -14.80 7.18 -32.94
CA ILE A 763 -14.47 5.89 -32.31
C ILE A 763 -14.65 4.73 -33.29
N SER A 764 -15.76 4.71 -34.04
CA SER A 764 -16.00 3.65 -35.04
C SER A 764 -14.91 3.62 -36.10
N GLN A 765 -14.47 4.79 -36.57
CA GLN A 765 -13.37 4.90 -37.54
C GLN A 765 -12.04 4.46 -36.93
N ALA A 766 -11.74 4.84 -35.69
CA ALA A 766 -10.51 4.43 -34.99
C ALA A 766 -10.45 2.91 -34.82
N ILE A 767 -11.56 2.28 -34.39
CA ILE A 767 -11.69 0.83 -34.26
C ILE A 767 -11.50 0.14 -35.61
N ARG A 768 -12.21 0.57 -36.66
CA ARG A 768 -12.04 0.01 -38.02
C ARG A 768 -10.60 0.14 -38.52
N THR A 769 -9.92 1.24 -38.21
CA THR A 769 -8.56 1.47 -38.71
C THR A 769 -7.52 0.61 -37.98
N GLN A 770 -7.67 0.43 -36.66
CA GLN A 770 -6.65 -0.21 -35.82
C GLN A 770 -6.96 -1.67 -35.48
N ALA A 771 -8.19 -2.13 -35.69
CA ALA A 771 -8.63 -3.49 -35.35
C ALA A 771 -9.27 -4.25 -36.53
N ASP A 772 -9.15 -3.75 -37.76
CA ASP A 772 -9.75 -4.34 -38.98
C ASP A 772 -9.46 -5.85 -39.11
N GLU A 773 -8.22 -6.25 -38.84
CA GLU A 773 -7.76 -7.64 -38.95
C GLU A 773 -8.49 -8.60 -38.01
N TYR A 774 -9.06 -8.11 -36.91
CA TYR A 774 -9.81 -8.90 -35.93
C TYR A 774 -11.32 -8.91 -36.21
N LEU A 775 -11.82 -7.90 -36.93
CA LEU A 775 -13.24 -7.74 -37.24
C LEU A 775 -13.67 -8.57 -38.47
N HIS A 776 -12.71 -9.01 -39.29
CA HIS A 776 -12.95 -9.79 -40.49
C HIS A 776 -12.65 -11.29 -40.32
N GLY A 777 -13.63 -12.16 -40.62
CA GLY A 777 -13.41 -13.60 -40.82
C GLY A 777 -13.75 -14.54 -39.65
N SER A 778 -14.15 -14.03 -38.48
CA SER A 778 -14.64 -14.83 -37.34
C SER A 778 -15.84 -14.15 -36.68
N ALA A 779 -16.83 -14.91 -36.19
CA ALA A 779 -17.90 -14.35 -35.35
C ALA A 779 -17.29 -13.86 -34.03
N ILE A 780 -16.92 -12.59 -33.97
CA ILE A 780 -16.28 -11.94 -32.81
C ILE A 780 -17.27 -11.03 -32.09
N ARG A 781 -17.05 -10.85 -30.79
CA ARG A 781 -17.82 -9.91 -29.95
C ARG A 781 -16.89 -8.83 -29.42
N LEU A 782 -17.27 -7.58 -29.53
CA LEU A 782 -16.45 -6.43 -29.14
C LEU A 782 -16.81 -5.97 -27.71
N GLY A 783 -15.87 -6.11 -26.79
CA GLY A 783 -15.95 -5.58 -25.43
C GLY A 783 -15.27 -4.22 -25.31
N LEU A 784 -15.95 -3.26 -24.68
CA LEU A 784 -15.45 -1.92 -24.38
C LEU A 784 -15.51 -1.64 -22.87
N PRO A 785 -14.76 -0.67 -22.33
CA PRO A 785 -15.08 -0.14 -21.00
C PRO A 785 -16.53 0.36 -20.98
N ALA A 786 -17.19 0.28 -19.82
CA ALA A 786 -18.59 0.70 -19.70
C ALA A 786 -18.78 2.22 -19.76
N VAL A 787 -18.70 2.78 -20.97
CA VAL A 787 -18.73 4.21 -21.29
C VAL A 787 -19.61 4.55 -22.50
N LEU A 788 -20.50 3.69 -22.97
CA LEU A 788 -21.38 3.87 -24.14
C LEU A 788 -22.52 4.90 -23.93
N GLY A 789 -22.28 6.00 -23.25
CA GLY A 789 -23.29 7.04 -23.02
C GLY A 789 -23.81 7.10 -21.59
N VAL A 790 -24.31 8.24 -21.18
CA VAL A 790 -25.02 8.40 -19.91
C VAL A 790 -26.51 8.27 -20.14
N ASP A 791 -27.00 8.94 -21.19
CA ASP A 791 -28.43 9.14 -21.39
C ASP A 791 -29.01 8.16 -22.43
N HIS A 792 -28.22 7.74 -23.44
CA HIS A 792 -28.70 6.93 -24.57
C HIS A 792 -27.89 5.63 -24.78
N PRO A 793 -27.68 4.81 -23.73
CA PRO A 793 -26.73 3.70 -23.78
C PRO A 793 -27.08 2.60 -24.80
N VAL A 794 -28.36 2.28 -24.95
CA VAL A 794 -28.84 1.24 -25.88
C VAL A 794 -28.71 1.72 -27.33
N GLU A 795 -29.07 2.98 -27.61
CA GLU A 795 -28.91 3.58 -28.95
C GLU A 795 -27.44 3.62 -29.37
N ASN A 796 -26.56 4.07 -28.46
CA ASN A 796 -25.13 4.15 -28.72
C ASN A 796 -24.51 2.78 -28.99
N LYS A 797 -24.95 1.74 -28.25
CA LYS A 797 -24.58 0.34 -28.54
C LYS A 797 -25.04 -0.07 -29.93
N SER A 798 -26.32 0.10 -30.26
CA SER A 798 -26.87 -0.29 -31.56
C SER A 798 -26.16 0.41 -32.72
N TYR A 799 -25.85 1.70 -32.57
CA TYR A 799 -25.06 2.44 -33.55
C TYR A 799 -23.70 1.79 -33.84
N LEU A 800 -22.98 1.37 -32.79
CA LEU A 800 -21.69 0.70 -32.95
C LEU A 800 -21.85 -0.70 -33.56
N GLU A 801 -22.87 -1.47 -33.16
CA GLU A 801 -23.14 -2.80 -33.71
C GLU A 801 -23.44 -2.72 -35.22
N GLU A 802 -24.28 -1.77 -35.64
CA GLU A 802 -24.59 -1.52 -37.05
C GLU A 802 -23.37 -1.03 -37.82
N THR A 803 -22.58 -0.14 -37.22
CA THR A 803 -21.42 0.45 -37.88
C THR A 803 -20.24 -0.52 -37.95
N LEU A 804 -20.04 -1.41 -36.98
CA LEU A 804 -18.90 -2.33 -36.96
C LEU A 804 -19.26 -3.73 -37.46
N GLY A 805 -20.55 -4.07 -37.55
CA GLY A 805 -21.02 -5.38 -38.02
C GLY A 805 -20.77 -6.52 -37.03
N VAL A 806 -20.54 -6.21 -35.76
CA VAL A 806 -20.25 -7.18 -34.68
C VAL A 806 -21.05 -6.84 -33.43
N PRO A 807 -21.45 -7.83 -32.60
CA PRO A 807 -22.07 -7.56 -31.30
C PRO A 807 -21.14 -6.78 -30.38
N VAL A 808 -21.68 -5.80 -29.66
CA VAL A 808 -20.92 -4.91 -28.75
C VAL A 808 -21.41 -5.08 -27.32
N PHE A 809 -20.48 -5.10 -26.36
CA PHE A 809 -20.80 -5.10 -24.94
C PHE A 809 -19.85 -4.24 -24.12
N GLU A 810 -20.29 -3.88 -22.92
CA GLU A 810 -19.55 -3.11 -21.94
C GLU A 810 -19.05 -3.98 -20.78
N ILE A 811 -17.85 -3.64 -20.28
CA ILE A 811 -17.27 -4.21 -19.06
C ILE A 811 -17.07 -3.05 -18.06
N PRO A 812 -17.74 -3.08 -16.89
CA PRO A 812 -17.58 -2.06 -15.86
C PRO A 812 -16.12 -1.96 -15.36
N PRO A 813 -15.45 -0.80 -15.50
CA PRO A 813 -14.10 -0.57 -14.98
C PRO A 813 -14.15 -0.21 -13.48
N LEU A 814 -13.06 0.36 -12.96
CA LEU A 814 -13.07 0.99 -11.64
C LEU A 814 -14.19 2.05 -11.52
N PRO A 815 -14.72 2.27 -10.31
CA PRO A 815 -15.70 3.33 -10.07
C PRO A 815 -15.14 4.73 -10.37
N ALA A 816 -15.96 5.71 -10.75
CA ALA A 816 -17.42 5.64 -10.82
C ALA A 816 -17.93 4.84 -12.03
N SER A 817 -18.78 3.86 -11.76
CA SER A 817 -19.38 2.97 -12.75
C SER A 817 -20.57 3.64 -13.41
N ILE A 818 -20.47 3.89 -14.72
CA ILE A 818 -21.54 4.50 -15.52
C ILE A 818 -22.81 3.63 -15.53
N PRO A 819 -22.74 2.30 -15.69
CA PRO A 819 -23.92 1.44 -15.60
C PRO A 819 -24.71 1.49 -14.29
N GLY A 820 -24.07 1.87 -13.18
CA GLY A 820 -24.76 2.08 -11.90
C GLY A 820 -25.27 3.52 -11.71
N ILE A 821 -24.79 4.48 -12.53
CA ILE A 821 -25.32 5.86 -12.57
C ILE A 821 -26.58 5.94 -13.42
N ARG A 822 -26.61 5.19 -14.53
CA ARG A 822 -27.80 4.87 -15.33
C ARG A 822 -28.79 4.14 -14.42
#